data_AF-A0A1I8NT72-F1
#
_entry.id   AF-A0A1I8NT72-F1
#
_cell.length_a   1.000
_cell.length_b   1.000
_cell.length_c   1.000
_cell.angle_alpha   90.00
_cell.angle_beta   90.00
_cell.angle_gamma   90.00
#
_symmetry.space_group_name_H-M   'P 1'
#
loop_
_entity.id
_entity.type
_entity.pdbx_description
1 polymer ?
#
loop_
_entity_poly.entity_id
_entity_poly.type
_entity_poly.pdbx_seq_one_letter_code
_entity_poly.pdbx_strand_id
1 'polypeptide(L)'
;MCSITKYLNKSPPRAPKALWMLLSHILMVVLMQFVDYAHSDYENTWNLYYEQPCCMGSQGGHHPRHHKDHVKDFSCGPLFYKTFYFDERHNALYVGAMDRIFRLNLHNISQSICERDVLILEPSGSDILSCVSKGKQEKVECRNHIRVIQPMDSGTRLYVCGTNAHNPKDYVINANLTHLPRSEYVPGIGLGIGKCPYDPADNSTAVFVEKGNPFGLPALYSGTNAEFTKADSVIFRSDLYNMTSGRKEHNFKRTVKYDSKWLDKPNFVGSFDIGEYVYFFFREHAVEYINCGKAIYSRIARVCKNDRGGKYMTGQNWATYLKARINCSISSEFPFYFNEIQSVYKMPHDDTKFYATFTTNTHGIVGSAVCSYDIRDINAAFDGKFKEQATSNSAWLPVLNSKVPEPRPGTCVEDTTALPDLVLNFIRKHPLMDKAIDHEFGNPVFFKRDIILTKLVVDKIRIDKLNQEYLVYFIGTATGSIYKIVQFIRYGHRHSNLLDIFEVAHNEPIREMGISQKTGSLYLSTDYAVKQIDLAMCARRYDSCFRCVSDPYCGWDKEAGTCKPYQLGLLQDVANETSGICDTSVLKKRITASYGQTLHLSCFVKVPEVLKQKTVRWYHHSTEKGRYEIAFTPSKYIETSEGGLVIISINEGDGGRYDSYLGGTLLCSYSVNVDAHRCTPPSKKNDYQKIYSHWCNEFEKYKSAMKQWQAKQEQCNMKDKSSGKHINEVYSNDNVV
;
A
#
# COMPACT_ATOMS: atom_id res chain seq x y z
N MET A 1 -45.29 -39.42 -88.05
CA MET A 1 -46.25 -39.24 -86.94
C MET A 1 -45.71 -38.09 -86.10
N CYS A 2 -46.14 -36.83 -86.33
CA CYS A 2 -47.34 -36.18 -85.72
C CYS A 2 -47.48 -36.55 -84.23
N SER A 3 -47.47 -35.63 -83.25
CA SER A 3 -48.17 -34.34 -83.15
C SER A 3 -47.61 -33.51 -81.94
N ILE A 4 -47.28 -32.21 -82.09
CA ILE A 4 -48.08 -30.99 -81.70
C ILE A 4 -48.07 -30.74 -80.17
N THR A 5 -47.71 -29.61 -79.53
CA THR A 5 -47.36 -28.19 -79.85
C THR A 5 -46.80 -27.46 -78.60
N LYS A 6 -46.20 -26.28 -78.84
CA LYS A 6 -46.27 -24.98 -78.10
C LYS A 6 -45.13 -24.53 -77.16
N TYR A 7 -44.44 -23.50 -77.66
CA TYR A 7 -43.79 -22.38 -76.97
C TYR A 7 -44.68 -21.72 -75.89
N LEU A 8 -44.07 -21.25 -74.77
CA LEU A 8 -44.08 -19.85 -74.31
C LEU A 8 -43.39 -19.63 -72.94
N ASN A 9 -42.68 -18.50 -72.88
CA ASN A 9 -42.14 -17.76 -71.73
C ASN A 9 -42.93 -17.84 -70.41
N LYS A 10 -42.21 -17.97 -69.28
CA LYS A 10 -42.43 -17.21 -68.02
C LYS A 10 -41.31 -17.50 -66.99
N SER A 11 -40.60 -16.47 -66.55
CA SER A 11 -39.80 -16.44 -65.32
C SER A 11 -40.69 -16.50 -64.07
N PRO A 12 -40.28 -17.19 -62.98
CA PRO A 12 -40.02 -16.54 -61.67
C PRO A 12 -39.04 -17.33 -60.76
N PRO A 13 -38.80 -16.99 -59.47
CA PRO A 13 -38.62 -15.67 -58.85
C PRO A 13 -37.28 -15.54 -58.06
N ARG A 14 -36.94 -14.30 -57.70
CA ARG A 14 -35.84 -13.91 -56.81
C ARG A 14 -36.14 -14.29 -55.35
N ALA A 15 -35.19 -14.97 -54.69
CA ALA A 15 -35.08 -15.04 -53.23
C ALA A 15 -34.28 -13.83 -52.69
N PRO A 16 -34.58 -13.34 -51.47
CA PRO A 16 -34.18 -12.01 -51.02
C PRO A 16 -32.70 -11.94 -50.58
N LYS A 17 -32.01 -10.89 -51.01
CA LYS A 17 -30.61 -10.53 -50.65
C LYS A 17 -30.37 -10.45 -49.13
N ALA A 18 -31.41 -10.36 -48.31
CA ALA A 18 -31.32 -10.31 -46.85
C ALA A 18 -30.81 -11.64 -46.23
N LEU A 19 -31.13 -12.79 -46.83
CA LEU A 19 -30.74 -14.10 -46.29
C LEU A 19 -29.23 -14.38 -46.47
N TRP A 20 -28.66 -13.90 -47.58
CA TRP A 20 -27.21 -13.97 -47.84
C TRP A 20 -26.40 -13.00 -46.97
N MET A 21 -26.95 -11.82 -46.63
CA MET A 21 -26.29 -10.90 -45.70
C MET A 21 -26.30 -11.42 -44.26
N LEU A 22 -27.39 -12.05 -43.82
CA LEU A 22 -27.48 -12.67 -42.49
C LEU A 22 -26.53 -13.86 -42.33
N LEU A 23 -26.43 -14.74 -43.34
CA LEU A 23 -25.47 -15.85 -43.33
C LEU A 23 -24.01 -15.36 -43.38
N SER A 24 -23.73 -14.27 -44.11
CA SER A 24 -22.41 -13.62 -44.13
C SER A 24 -22.05 -12.98 -42.78
N HIS A 25 -22.99 -12.31 -42.12
CA HIS A 25 -22.78 -11.74 -40.79
C HIS A 25 -22.63 -12.81 -39.70
N ILE A 26 -23.40 -13.89 -39.75
CA ILE A 26 -23.25 -15.01 -38.80
C ILE A 26 -21.88 -15.69 -39.00
N LEU A 27 -21.43 -15.88 -40.24
CA LEU A 27 -20.10 -16.43 -40.52
C LEU A 27 -18.97 -15.49 -40.06
N MET A 28 -19.13 -14.16 -40.21
CA MET A 28 -18.16 -13.17 -39.71
C MET A 28 -18.12 -13.09 -38.18
N VAL A 29 -19.27 -13.21 -37.52
CA VAL A 29 -19.36 -13.20 -36.04
C VAL A 29 -18.79 -14.50 -35.45
N VAL A 30 -19.01 -15.64 -36.10
CA VAL A 30 -18.39 -16.92 -35.73
C VAL A 30 -16.87 -16.88 -36.00
N LEU A 31 -16.42 -16.31 -37.12
CA LEU A 31 -14.99 -16.10 -37.38
C LEU A 31 -14.35 -15.10 -36.41
N MET A 32 -15.07 -14.08 -35.94
CA MET A 32 -14.59 -13.15 -34.92
C MET A 32 -14.56 -13.75 -33.50
N GLN A 33 -15.37 -14.77 -33.21
CA GLN A 33 -15.29 -15.53 -31.95
C GLN A 33 -14.17 -16.58 -31.94
N PHE A 34 -13.58 -16.90 -33.09
CA PHE A 34 -12.39 -17.77 -33.22
C PHE A 34 -11.09 -17.00 -33.50
N VAL A 35 -11.09 -15.66 -33.45
CA VAL A 35 -9.84 -14.90 -33.31
C VAL A 35 -9.46 -14.87 -31.83
N ASP A 36 -9.12 -16.06 -31.33
CA ASP A 36 -8.23 -16.15 -30.18
C ASP A 36 -6.91 -15.48 -30.55
N TYR A 37 -6.38 -14.76 -29.57
CA TYR A 37 -5.04 -14.17 -29.54
C TYR A 37 -4.05 -14.98 -30.39
N ALA A 38 -3.74 -14.48 -31.59
CA ALA A 38 -2.53 -14.90 -32.28
C ALA A 38 -1.36 -14.43 -31.40
N HIS A 39 -0.87 -15.33 -30.53
CA HIS A 39 0.47 -15.23 -30.02
C HIS A 39 1.39 -15.20 -31.23
N SER A 40 1.94 -14.03 -31.53
CA SER A 40 3.14 -13.95 -32.34
C SER A 40 4.21 -14.69 -31.56
N ASP A 41 4.41 -15.97 -31.88
CA ASP A 41 5.58 -16.72 -31.48
C ASP A 41 6.81 -15.99 -32.02
N TYR A 42 7.39 -15.12 -31.20
CA TYR A 42 8.74 -14.61 -31.40
C TYR A 42 9.70 -15.75 -31.02
N GLU A 43 10.07 -16.61 -31.99
CA GLU A 43 11.06 -17.68 -31.79
C GLU A 43 12.48 -17.19 -31.41
N ASN A 44 12.67 -15.87 -31.19
CA ASN A 44 13.97 -15.21 -31.00
C ASN A 44 14.15 -14.54 -29.61
N THR A 45 13.16 -14.60 -28.72
CA THR A 45 13.20 -13.98 -27.39
C THR A 45 13.33 -15.04 -26.29
N TRP A 46 14.42 -15.00 -25.53
CA TRP A 46 14.69 -16.01 -24.51
C TRP A 46 14.79 -15.40 -23.11
N ASN A 47 13.72 -15.55 -22.34
CA ASN A 47 13.66 -15.12 -20.94
C ASN A 47 13.93 -16.30 -19.97
N LEU A 48 14.54 -16.06 -18.81
CA LEU A 48 14.69 -17.10 -17.76
C LEU A 48 13.61 -17.03 -16.68
N TYR A 49 13.32 -15.82 -16.22
CA TYR A 49 12.51 -15.56 -15.03
C TYR A 49 11.30 -14.70 -15.39
N TYR A 50 10.15 -15.04 -14.83
CA TYR A 50 8.90 -14.33 -14.92
C TYR A 50 8.29 -14.21 -13.53
N GLU A 51 8.57 -13.10 -12.84
CA GLU A 51 7.86 -12.79 -11.61
C GLU A 51 6.41 -12.39 -11.95
N GLN A 52 5.45 -13.17 -11.45
CA GLN A 52 4.04 -12.87 -11.64
C GLN A 52 3.71 -11.48 -11.07
N PRO A 53 3.00 -10.62 -11.82
CA PRO A 53 2.47 -9.37 -11.29
C PRO A 53 1.64 -9.62 -10.04
N CYS A 54 1.82 -8.79 -9.02
CA CYS A 54 1.00 -8.79 -7.82
C CYS A 54 0.63 -7.33 -7.51
N CYS A 55 -0.57 -7.02 -7.06
CA CYS A 55 -1.67 -7.88 -6.61
C CYS A 55 -3.04 -7.38 -7.14
N MET A 56 -3.04 -6.63 -8.25
CA MET A 56 -4.26 -6.32 -9.00
C MET A 56 -4.76 -7.60 -9.68
N GLY A 57 -5.92 -8.10 -9.26
CA GLY A 57 -6.46 -9.37 -9.76
C GLY A 57 -6.54 -9.41 -11.29
N SER A 58 -6.31 -10.59 -11.88
CA SER A 58 -6.56 -10.82 -13.29
C SER A 58 -8.06 -10.76 -13.55
N GLN A 59 -8.53 -9.81 -14.36
CA GLN A 59 -9.87 -9.87 -14.95
C GLN A 59 -9.93 -10.81 -16.18
N GLY A 60 -8.93 -11.67 -16.41
CA GLY A 60 -8.90 -12.56 -17.58
C GLY A 60 -8.30 -13.94 -17.30
N GLY A 61 -9.08 -14.98 -17.60
CA GLY A 61 -8.58 -16.29 -17.96
C GLY A 61 -8.35 -17.27 -16.81
N HIS A 62 -9.17 -18.32 -16.78
CA HIS A 62 -8.86 -19.57 -16.10
C HIS A 62 -7.49 -20.09 -16.53
N HIS A 63 -6.48 -19.95 -15.66
CA HIS A 63 -5.37 -20.89 -15.63
C HIS A 63 -5.60 -21.87 -14.48
N PRO A 64 -6.09 -23.10 -14.76
CA PRO A 64 -6.11 -24.15 -13.77
C PRO A 64 -4.67 -24.57 -13.51
N ARG A 65 -4.03 -23.95 -12.52
CA ARG A 65 -2.91 -24.56 -11.80
C ARG A 65 -3.34 -24.67 -10.35
N HIS A 66 -3.10 -25.84 -9.76
CA HIS A 66 -3.46 -26.25 -8.40
C HIS A 66 -2.83 -25.41 -7.25
N HIS A 67 -2.59 -24.12 -7.44
CA HIS A 67 -1.97 -23.24 -6.45
C HIS A 67 -3.01 -22.46 -5.65
N LYS A 68 -2.76 -22.32 -4.35
CA LYS A 68 -3.56 -21.52 -3.42
C LYS A 68 -3.56 -20.06 -3.87
N ASP A 69 -4.74 -19.44 -3.92
CA ASP A 69 -4.85 -18.00 -4.15
C ASP A 69 -4.29 -17.21 -2.96
N HIS A 70 -3.15 -16.58 -3.18
CA HIS A 70 -2.45 -15.72 -2.21
C HIS A 70 -3.02 -14.29 -2.12
N VAL A 71 -3.94 -13.94 -3.02
CA VAL A 71 -4.60 -12.62 -3.06
C VAL A 71 -6.09 -12.87 -3.13
N LYS A 72 -6.84 -12.29 -2.19
CA LYS A 72 -8.29 -12.42 -2.08
C LYS A 72 -8.88 -11.01 -1.98
N ASP A 73 -10.03 -10.81 -2.60
CA ASP A 73 -10.69 -9.52 -2.68
C ASP A 73 -12.11 -9.60 -2.11
N PHE A 74 -12.56 -8.51 -1.50
CA PHE A 74 -13.94 -8.29 -1.09
C PHE A 74 -14.38 -6.88 -1.52
N SER A 75 -15.48 -6.79 -2.27
CA SER A 75 -16.09 -5.52 -2.65
C SER A 75 -17.61 -5.69 -2.80
N CYS A 76 -18.33 -4.68 -2.34
CA CYS A 76 -19.78 -4.51 -2.48
C CYS A 76 -20.08 -3.16 -3.17
N GLY A 77 -19.12 -2.64 -3.95
CA GLY A 77 -19.16 -1.33 -4.59
C GLY A 77 -18.27 -0.27 -3.91
N PRO A 78 -18.29 0.97 -4.41
CA PRO A 78 -17.49 2.09 -3.88
C PRO A 78 -18.07 2.59 -2.55
N LEU A 79 -17.72 1.93 -1.46
CA LEU A 79 -18.28 2.16 -0.12
C LEU A 79 -17.31 2.81 0.86
N PHE A 80 -16.14 3.32 0.43
CA PHE A 80 -15.19 4.03 1.31
C PHE A 80 -14.77 3.19 2.53
N TYR A 81 -14.26 1.97 2.30
CA TYR A 81 -13.79 1.06 3.34
C TYR A 81 -12.61 1.68 4.11
N LYS A 82 -12.79 2.04 5.39
CA LYS A 82 -11.82 2.90 6.09
C LYS A 82 -11.48 2.52 7.53
N THR A 83 -12.29 1.72 8.22
CA THR A 83 -12.06 1.41 9.65
C THR A 83 -11.95 -0.09 9.84
N PHE A 84 -10.83 -0.58 10.37
CA PHE A 84 -10.63 -2.00 10.68
C PHE A 84 -10.67 -2.27 12.18
N TYR A 85 -11.26 -3.41 12.55
CA TYR A 85 -11.09 -4.03 13.87
C TYR A 85 -10.90 -5.54 13.68
N PHE A 86 -9.81 -6.07 14.23
CA PHE A 86 -9.43 -7.49 14.10
C PHE A 86 -9.87 -8.25 15.34
N ASP A 87 -10.63 -9.33 15.14
CA ASP A 87 -10.92 -10.33 16.16
C ASP A 87 -10.41 -11.69 15.67
N GLU A 88 -9.13 -11.95 15.91
CA GLU A 88 -8.48 -13.19 15.51
C GLU A 88 -9.07 -14.41 16.22
N ARG A 89 -9.61 -14.24 17.43
CA ARG A 89 -10.20 -15.34 18.21
C ARG A 89 -11.45 -15.88 17.51
N HIS A 90 -12.30 -15.00 17.01
CA HIS A 90 -13.52 -15.36 16.31
C HIS A 90 -13.40 -15.38 14.79
N ASN A 91 -12.16 -15.36 14.25
CA ASN A 91 -11.87 -15.37 12.81
C ASN A 91 -12.63 -14.28 12.04
N ALA A 92 -12.71 -13.08 12.61
CA ALA A 92 -13.48 -11.97 12.07
C ALA A 92 -12.63 -10.72 11.85
N LEU A 93 -12.80 -10.10 10.68
CA LEU A 93 -12.33 -8.75 10.38
C LEU A 93 -13.55 -7.84 10.23
N TYR A 94 -13.73 -6.92 11.17
CA TYR A 94 -14.79 -5.92 11.08
C TYR A 94 -14.33 -4.74 10.23
N VAL A 95 -15.14 -4.35 9.25
CA VAL A 95 -14.82 -3.26 8.32
C VAL A 95 -15.93 -2.22 8.32
N GLY A 96 -15.60 -1.01 8.75
CA GLY A 96 -16.46 0.16 8.66
C GLY A 96 -16.38 0.80 7.27
N ALA A 97 -17.55 1.05 6.69
CA ALA A 97 -17.74 1.62 5.37
C ALA A 97 -18.88 2.67 5.40
N MET A 98 -19.28 3.15 4.23
CA MET A 98 -20.42 4.06 4.05
C MET A 98 -21.75 3.31 4.29
N ASP A 99 -22.48 3.79 5.29
CA ASP A 99 -23.73 3.29 5.84
C ASP A 99 -23.69 1.86 6.38
N ARG A 100 -22.49 1.26 6.50
CA ARG A 100 -22.36 -0.18 6.71
C ARG A 100 -21.18 -0.53 7.62
N ILE A 101 -21.38 -1.60 8.37
CA ILE A 101 -20.30 -2.38 8.98
C ILE A 101 -20.37 -3.80 8.43
N PHE A 102 -19.23 -4.34 8.00
CA PHE A 102 -19.09 -5.71 7.53
C PHE A 102 -18.33 -6.56 8.54
N ARG A 103 -18.63 -7.86 8.59
CA ARG A 103 -17.91 -8.87 9.39
C ARG A 103 -17.33 -9.91 8.43
N LEU A 104 -16.13 -9.65 7.95
CA LEU A 104 -15.46 -10.51 6.98
C LEU A 104 -14.84 -11.73 7.65
N ASN A 105 -14.83 -12.85 6.94
CA ASN A 105 -14.07 -14.03 7.35
C ASN A 105 -12.57 -13.72 7.27
N LEU A 106 -11.89 -13.70 8.42
CA LEU A 106 -10.49 -13.32 8.49
C LEU A 106 -9.59 -14.27 7.67
N HIS A 107 -9.82 -15.59 7.72
CA HIS A 107 -9.04 -16.57 6.96
C HIS A 107 -9.14 -16.37 5.44
N ASN A 108 -10.33 -16.06 4.93
CA ASN A 108 -10.56 -15.77 3.52
C ASN A 108 -11.69 -14.77 3.32
N ILE A 109 -11.35 -13.50 3.05
CA ILE A 109 -12.34 -12.43 2.95
C ILE A 109 -13.32 -12.62 1.78
N SER A 110 -12.92 -13.31 0.71
CA SER A 110 -13.78 -13.58 -0.46
C SER A 110 -14.92 -14.57 -0.18
N GLN A 111 -14.90 -15.24 0.97
CA GLN A 111 -16.02 -16.09 1.42
C GLN A 111 -17.14 -15.28 2.10
N SER A 112 -16.90 -14.00 2.36
CA SER A 112 -17.88 -13.10 2.97
C SER A 112 -18.86 -12.62 1.91
N ILE A 113 -20.14 -12.54 2.26
CA ILE A 113 -21.24 -12.22 1.34
C ILE A 113 -21.82 -10.85 1.71
N CYS A 114 -21.93 -9.97 0.72
CA CYS A 114 -22.34 -8.57 0.89
C CYS A 114 -23.69 -8.40 1.60
N GLU A 115 -24.69 -9.25 1.33
CA GLU A 115 -26.02 -9.15 1.92
C GLU A 115 -26.15 -9.84 3.28
N ARG A 116 -25.25 -10.78 3.61
CA ARG A 116 -25.32 -11.59 4.83
C ARG A 116 -24.46 -11.03 5.95
N ASP A 117 -23.22 -10.67 5.62
CA ASP A 117 -22.18 -10.36 6.61
C ASP A 117 -22.09 -8.85 6.87
N VAL A 118 -23.24 -8.17 6.92
CA VAL A 118 -23.37 -6.71 6.98
C VAL A 118 -24.46 -6.29 7.97
N LEU A 119 -24.26 -5.13 8.60
CA LEU A 119 -25.33 -4.36 9.23
C LEU A 119 -25.39 -2.97 8.61
N ILE A 120 -26.61 -2.56 8.22
CA ILE A 120 -26.89 -1.25 7.64
C ILE A 120 -27.18 -0.26 8.76
N LEU A 121 -26.43 0.85 8.77
CA LEU A 121 -26.50 1.95 9.72
C LEU A 121 -26.68 3.26 8.95
N GLU A 122 -27.65 3.33 8.04
CA GLU A 122 -27.90 4.54 7.25
C GLU A 122 -28.50 5.69 8.09
N PRO A 123 -28.23 6.96 7.73
CA PRO A 123 -28.86 8.10 8.39
C PRO A 123 -30.37 8.13 8.18
N SER A 124 -31.08 8.79 9.09
CA SER A 124 -32.51 9.06 8.92
C SER A 124 -32.77 10.04 7.76
N GLY A 125 -33.94 9.98 7.13
CA GLY A 125 -34.32 10.96 6.10
C GLY A 125 -34.25 12.41 6.60
N SER A 126 -34.55 12.66 7.88
CA SER A 126 -34.41 13.98 8.50
C SER A 126 -32.96 14.42 8.67
N ASP A 127 -32.04 13.52 9.03
CA ASP A 127 -30.60 13.84 9.12
C ASP A 127 -30.05 14.18 7.73
N ILE A 128 -30.44 13.43 6.70
CA ILE A 128 -30.03 13.69 5.31
C ILE A 128 -30.48 15.07 4.86
N LEU A 129 -31.77 15.41 5.04
CA LEU A 129 -32.32 16.72 4.68
C LEU A 129 -31.65 17.86 5.46
N SER A 130 -31.36 17.67 6.75
CA SER A 130 -30.63 18.65 7.56
C SER A 130 -29.19 18.83 7.06
N CYS A 131 -28.51 17.76 6.65
CA CYS A 131 -27.16 17.83 6.10
C CYS A 131 -27.13 18.54 4.74
N VAL A 132 -28.03 18.19 3.83
CA VAL A 132 -28.13 18.81 2.50
C VAL A 132 -28.49 20.29 2.61
N SER A 133 -29.37 20.68 3.55
CA SER A 133 -29.70 22.10 3.76
C SER A 133 -28.52 22.94 4.26
N LYS A 134 -27.48 22.31 4.83
CA LYS A 134 -26.20 22.94 5.21
C LYS A 134 -25.19 23.02 4.05
N GLY A 135 -25.59 22.68 2.83
CA GLY A 135 -24.78 22.78 1.61
C GLY A 135 -23.83 21.60 1.38
N LYS A 136 -24.07 20.45 2.02
CA LYS A 136 -23.25 19.24 1.91
C LYS A 136 -23.77 18.30 0.82
N GLN A 137 -22.87 17.53 0.22
CA GLN A 137 -23.20 16.62 -0.88
C GLN A 137 -23.98 15.39 -0.37
N GLU A 138 -25.19 15.20 -0.90
CA GLU A 138 -26.09 14.12 -0.47
C GLU A 138 -25.47 12.72 -0.64
N LYS A 139 -24.81 12.49 -1.78
CA LYS A 139 -24.33 11.15 -2.18
C LYS A 139 -23.21 10.58 -1.32
N VAL A 140 -22.40 11.43 -0.70
CA VAL A 140 -21.19 10.99 0.03
C VAL A 140 -21.10 11.67 1.40
N GLU A 141 -21.16 13.00 1.49
CA GLU A 141 -20.99 13.71 2.76
C GLU A 141 -22.19 13.50 3.71
N CYS A 142 -23.41 13.45 3.17
CA CYS A 142 -24.63 13.22 3.96
C CYS A 142 -24.99 11.75 4.16
N ARG A 143 -23.97 10.88 4.18
CA ARG A 143 -24.09 9.45 4.51
C ARG A 143 -23.47 9.18 5.88
N ASN A 144 -23.71 7.98 6.43
CA ASN A 144 -23.09 7.57 7.69
C ASN A 144 -21.77 6.82 7.44
N HIS A 145 -20.65 7.50 7.56
CA HIS A 145 -19.34 6.83 7.43
C HIS A 145 -18.90 6.29 8.77
N ILE A 146 -18.74 4.97 8.88
CA ILE A 146 -18.25 4.35 10.13
C ILE A 146 -16.76 4.69 10.34
N ARG A 147 -16.45 5.22 11.52
CA ARG A 147 -15.12 5.77 11.87
C ARG A 147 -14.51 5.14 13.12
N VAL A 148 -15.32 4.51 13.97
CA VAL A 148 -14.86 3.82 15.17
C VAL A 148 -15.53 2.45 15.24
N ILE A 149 -14.74 1.41 15.45
CA ILE A 149 -15.16 0.06 15.80
C ILE A 149 -14.23 -0.40 16.92
N GLN A 150 -14.79 -0.70 18.09
CA GLN A 150 -14.02 -1.10 19.27
C GLN A 150 -14.71 -2.26 19.99
N PRO A 151 -13.96 -3.20 20.58
CA PRO A 151 -14.54 -4.27 21.38
C PRO A 151 -15.11 -3.71 22.68
N MET A 152 -16.22 -4.30 23.11
CA MET A 152 -16.83 -4.09 24.42
C MET A 152 -17.20 -5.45 25.01
N ASP A 153 -17.21 -5.55 26.33
CA ASP A 153 -17.61 -6.76 27.06
C ASP A 153 -16.80 -7.98 26.59
N SER A 154 -15.47 -7.83 26.56
CA SER A 154 -14.52 -8.87 26.09
C SER A 154 -14.75 -9.36 24.65
N GLY A 155 -15.31 -8.52 23.79
CA GLY A 155 -15.54 -8.80 22.36
C GLY A 155 -16.87 -9.47 22.06
N THR A 156 -17.76 -9.63 23.04
CA THR A 156 -19.14 -10.10 22.78
C THR A 156 -19.99 -9.01 22.11
N ARG A 157 -19.63 -7.74 22.33
CA ARG A 157 -20.27 -6.56 21.74
C ARG A 157 -19.23 -5.66 21.08
N LEU A 158 -19.73 -4.80 20.20
CA LEU A 158 -18.94 -3.79 19.51
C LEU A 158 -19.53 -2.41 19.80
N TYR A 159 -18.66 -1.50 20.22
CA TYR A 159 -18.93 -0.07 20.19
C TYR A 159 -18.61 0.46 18.80
N VAL A 160 -19.57 1.14 18.17
CA VAL A 160 -19.47 1.65 16.79
C VAL A 160 -19.85 3.12 16.77
N CYS A 161 -19.10 3.97 16.05
CA CYS A 161 -19.47 5.39 15.84
C CYS A 161 -19.27 5.78 14.38
N GLY A 162 -20.22 6.54 13.84
CA GLY A 162 -20.16 7.04 12.47
C GLY A 162 -20.59 8.50 12.34
N THR A 163 -20.25 9.11 11.20
CA THR A 163 -20.48 10.54 10.91
C THR A 163 -21.96 10.92 10.85
N ASN A 164 -22.81 9.94 10.51
CA ASN A 164 -24.27 10.04 10.42
C ASN A 164 -24.74 11.37 9.80
N ALA A 165 -24.34 11.62 8.55
CA ALA A 165 -24.69 12.83 7.79
C ALA A 165 -24.35 14.14 8.53
N HIS A 166 -23.10 14.29 8.97
CA HIS A 166 -22.66 15.45 9.77
C HIS A 166 -23.47 15.62 11.08
N ASN A 167 -23.88 14.52 11.69
CA ASN A 167 -24.52 14.47 13.00
C ASN A 167 -24.06 13.20 13.76
N PRO A 168 -22.80 13.16 14.24
CA PRO A 168 -22.15 11.96 14.74
C PRO A 168 -22.99 11.14 15.70
N LYS A 169 -23.06 9.84 15.47
CA LYS A 169 -23.92 8.91 16.22
C LYS A 169 -23.16 7.63 16.53
N ASP A 170 -23.28 7.18 17.78
CA ASP A 170 -22.70 5.95 18.28
C ASP A 170 -23.76 4.89 18.61
N TYR A 171 -23.31 3.64 18.62
CA TYR A 171 -24.11 2.44 18.74
C TYR A 171 -23.34 1.40 19.55
N VAL A 172 -24.08 0.54 20.24
CA VAL A 172 -23.56 -0.75 20.72
C VAL A 172 -24.36 -1.84 20.03
N ILE A 173 -23.64 -2.79 19.43
CA ILE A 173 -24.21 -3.90 18.67
C ILE A 173 -23.57 -5.21 19.11
N ASN A 174 -24.23 -6.34 18.83
CA ASN A 174 -23.64 -7.66 19.05
C ASN A 174 -22.51 -7.92 18.04
N ALA A 175 -21.55 -8.76 18.42
CA ALA A 175 -20.44 -9.14 17.56
C ALA A 175 -20.88 -9.83 16.24
N ASN A 176 -22.08 -10.42 16.18
CA ASN A 176 -22.65 -11.00 14.97
C ASN A 176 -23.34 -9.97 14.04
N LEU A 177 -23.14 -8.66 14.28
CA LEU A 177 -23.76 -7.56 13.53
C LEU A 177 -25.28 -7.49 13.65
N THR A 178 -25.82 -7.73 14.84
CA THR A 178 -27.24 -7.49 15.15
C THR A 178 -27.39 -6.37 16.18
N HIS A 179 -28.48 -5.61 16.06
CA HIS A 179 -28.85 -4.64 17.10
C HIS A 179 -29.14 -5.34 18.42
N LEU A 180 -28.84 -4.66 19.53
CA LEU A 180 -29.34 -5.07 20.83
C LEU A 180 -30.88 -5.00 20.85
N PRO A 181 -31.55 -5.81 21.69
CA PRO A 181 -32.99 -5.69 21.90
C PRO A 181 -33.39 -4.26 22.26
N ARG A 182 -34.55 -3.77 21.78
CA ARG A 182 -35.00 -2.40 22.08
C ARG A 182 -35.18 -2.12 23.58
N SER A 183 -35.39 -3.15 24.38
CA SER A 183 -35.46 -3.06 25.84
C SER A 183 -34.10 -2.88 26.51
N GLU A 184 -33.01 -3.21 25.81
CA GLU A 184 -31.65 -3.08 26.31
C GLU A 184 -31.08 -1.70 25.95
N TYR A 185 -31.16 -0.79 26.90
CA TYR A 185 -30.57 0.54 26.79
C TYR A 185 -29.15 0.55 27.35
N VAL A 186 -28.18 0.96 26.53
CA VAL A 186 -26.80 1.18 26.99
C VAL A 186 -26.61 2.66 27.36
N PRO A 187 -26.30 2.97 28.64
CA PRO A 187 -26.14 4.35 29.10
C PRO A 187 -25.06 5.11 28.33
N GLY A 188 -25.33 6.37 28.00
CA GLY A 188 -24.35 7.26 27.35
C GLY A 188 -24.19 7.05 25.84
N ILE A 189 -24.95 6.15 25.23
CA ILE A 189 -24.98 5.88 23.79
C ILE A 189 -26.09 6.68 23.09
N GLY A 190 -25.80 7.16 21.88
CA GLY A 190 -26.73 7.82 20.98
C GLY A 190 -26.21 9.15 20.42
N LEU A 191 -25.38 9.87 21.18
CA LEU A 191 -24.71 11.09 20.74
C LEU A 191 -23.21 10.82 20.54
N GLY A 192 -22.75 10.92 19.30
CA GLY A 192 -21.36 10.69 18.89
C GLY A 192 -20.46 11.93 18.93
N ILE A 193 -20.98 13.09 19.37
CA ILE A 193 -20.22 14.35 19.41
C ILE A 193 -18.96 14.18 20.27
N GLY A 194 -17.81 14.52 19.71
CA GLY A 194 -16.50 14.36 20.36
C GLY A 194 -15.99 12.91 20.38
N LYS A 195 -16.81 11.90 20.03
CA LYS A 195 -16.46 10.47 19.99
C LYS A 195 -16.01 10.02 18.59
N CYS A 196 -16.58 10.61 17.54
CA CYS A 196 -16.18 10.41 16.15
C CYS A 196 -16.46 11.70 15.32
N PRO A 197 -15.94 11.84 14.09
CA PRO A 197 -15.98 13.12 13.36
C PRO A 197 -17.33 13.38 12.70
N TYR A 198 -17.61 14.66 12.43
CA TYR A 198 -18.73 15.11 11.60
C TYR A 198 -18.49 14.83 10.12
N ASP A 199 -17.28 15.13 9.65
CA ASP A 199 -16.92 15.09 8.23
C ASP A 199 -16.20 13.77 7.90
N PRO A 200 -16.59 13.05 6.84
CA PRO A 200 -15.92 11.82 6.45
C PRO A 200 -14.45 12.00 6.01
N ALA A 201 -14.04 13.20 5.62
CA ALA A 201 -12.66 13.51 5.25
C ALA A 201 -11.73 13.71 6.46
N ASP A 202 -12.28 13.91 7.66
CA ASP A 202 -11.46 14.17 8.85
C ASP A 202 -10.67 12.93 9.29
N ASN A 203 -9.43 13.18 9.71
CA ASN A 203 -8.57 12.19 10.33
C ASN A 203 -8.81 12.21 11.85
N SER A 204 -9.37 11.11 12.37
CA SER A 204 -9.75 10.94 13.76
C SER A 204 -9.19 9.63 14.31
N THR A 205 -9.16 9.49 15.62
CA THR A 205 -8.74 8.25 16.28
C THR A 205 -9.59 8.02 17.53
N ALA A 206 -9.77 6.76 17.92
CA ALA A 206 -10.38 6.41 19.18
C ALA A 206 -9.91 5.04 19.68
N VAL A 207 -9.92 4.86 21.00
CA VAL A 207 -9.63 3.61 21.70
C VAL A 207 -10.59 3.45 22.87
N PHE A 208 -11.19 2.26 23.00
CA PHE A 208 -12.07 1.95 24.12
C PHE A 208 -11.26 1.31 25.24
N VAL A 209 -11.30 1.92 26.43
CA VAL A 209 -10.48 1.54 27.58
C VAL A 209 -11.39 0.99 28.67
N GLU A 210 -11.26 -0.31 28.95
CA GLU A 210 -12.05 -0.98 30.00
C GLU A 210 -11.46 -0.77 31.41
N LYS A 211 -10.12 -0.65 31.53
CA LYS A 211 -9.41 -0.69 32.82
C LYS A 211 -8.50 0.52 33.05
N GLY A 212 -8.41 0.94 34.31
CA GLY A 212 -7.52 2.03 34.78
C GLY A 212 -8.17 3.41 34.82
N ASN A 213 -9.40 3.55 34.32
CA ASN A 213 -10.18 4.77 34.44
C ASN A 213 -10.71 4.97 35.88
N PRO A 214 -11.19 6.18 36.25
CA PRO A 214 -11.79 6.42 37.55
C PRO A 214 -12.91 5.44 37.84
N PHE A 215 -12.94 4.95 39.09
CA PHE A 215 -13.94 3.99 39.58
C PHE A 215 -13.96 2.65 38.83
N GLY A 216 -12.94 2.34 38.01
CA GLY A 216 -12.87 1.10 37.24
C GLY A 216 -13.90 1.02 36.10
N LEU A 217 -14.41 2.16 35.63
CA LEU A 217 -15.47 2.22 34.62
C LEU A 217 -14.91 2.30 33.19
N PRO A 218 -15.57 1.68 32.19
CA PRO A 218 -15.12 1.76 30.81
C PRO A 218 -15.35 3.16 30.23
N ALA A 219 -14.49 3.57 29.30
CA ALA A 219 -14.62 4.86 28.60
C ALA A 219 -14.03 4.82 27.20
N LEU A 220 -14.63 5.57 26.28
CA LEU A 220 -14.02 5.84 24.99
C LEU A 220 -13.11 7.05 25.10
N TYR A 221 -11.86 6.90 24.67
CA TYR A 221 -10.91 7.98 24.42
C TYR A 221 -10.86 8.27 22.93
N SER A 222 -10.86 9.53 22.53
CA SER A 222 -10.96 9.92 21.13
C SER A 222 -10.27 11.25 20.82
N GLY A 223 -9.76 11.39 19.60
CA GLY A 223 -9.24 12.62 19.03
C GLY A 223 -9.98 12.92 17.74
N THR A 224 -10.72 14.03 17.70
CA THR A 224 -11.58 14.39 16.55
C THR A 224 -11.92 15.89 16.52
N ASN A 225 -12.67 16.33 15.52
CA ASN A 225 -13.37 17.61 15.52
C ASN A 225 -14.79 17.43 16.07
N ALA A 226 -15.14 18.17 17.11
CA ALA A 226 -16.43 18.10 17.80
C ALA A 226 -17.50 19.04 17.24
N GLU A 227 -17.21 19.77 16.16
CA GLU A 227 -18.13 20.75 15.57
C GLU A 227 -18.17 20.66 14.04
N PHE A 228 -19.33 20.96 13.46
CA PHE A 228 -19.56 20.97 12.01
C PHE A 228 -18.62 21.91 11.24
N THR A 229 -18.29 23.07 11.84
CA THR A 229 -17.39 24.09 11.26
C THR A 229 -15.92 23.72 11.34
N LYS A 230 -15.58 22.61 12.01
CA LYS A 230 -14.20 22.15 12.31
C LYS A 230 -13.37 23.11 13.16
N ALA A 231 -14.01 24.07 13.85
CA ALA A 231 -13.33 25.02 14.73
C ALA A 231 -12.95 24.43 16.10
N ASP A 232 -13.64 23.37 16.54
CA ASP A 232 -13.45 22.74 17.85
C ASP A 232 -12.78 21.37 17.74
N SER A 233 -11.45 21.36 17.60
CA SER A 233 -10.66 20.13 17.69
C SER A 233 -10.46 19.71 19.15
N VAL A 234 -10.62 18.42 19.43
CA VAL A 234 -10.66 17.92 20.80
C VAL A 234 -9.97 16.57 20.97
N ILE A 235 -9.23 16.40 22.08
CA ILE A 235 -8.96 15.09 22.67
C ILE A 235 -9.91 14.91 23.85
N PHE A 236 -10.73 13.85 23.79
CA PHE A 236 -11.94 13.65 24.58
C PHE A 236 -11.95 12.27 25.24
N ARG A 237 -12.56 12.19 26.43
CA ARG A 237 -13.02 10.93 27.04
C ARG A 237 -14.49 11.04 27.38
N SER A 238 -15.26 10.02 27.02
CA SER A 238 -16.71 9.97 27.30
C SER A 238 -17.04 10.10 28.78
N ASP A 239 -18.27 10.49 29.06
CA ASP A 239 -18.86 10.35 30.39
C ASP A 239 -18.68 8.91 30.90
N LEU A 240 -18.40 8.77 32.20
CA LEU A 240 -18.24 7.46 32.84
C LEU A 240 -19.59 7.03 33.40
N TYR A 241 -20.11 5.95 32.84
CA TYR A 241 -21.36 5.34 33.28
C TYR A 241 -21.09 4.03 33.99
N ASN A 242 -21.79 3.81 35.09
CA ASN A 242 -21.94 2.48 35.65
C ASN A 242 -22.96 1.72 34.79
N MET A 243 -22.47 0.80 33.95
CA MET A 243 -23.29 0.06 32.99
C MET A 243 -24.37 -0.81 33.65
N THR A 244 -24.20 -1.19 34.92
CA THR A 244 -25.17 -1.99 35.67
C THR A 244 -26.29 -1.14 36.26
N SER A 245 -25.95 0.02 36.87
CA SER A 245 -26.93 0.88 37.53
C SER A 245 -27.56 1.92 36.59
N GLY A 246 -26.97 2.14 35.42
CA GLY A 246 -27.37 3.17 34.47
C GLY A 246 -26.97 4.60 34.86
N ARG A 247 -26.31 4.78 36.02
CA ARG A 247 -25.98 6.10 36.56
C ARG A 247 -24.71 6.65 35.92
N LYS A 248 -24.72 7.97 35.69
CA LYS A 248 -23.52 8.72 35.31
C LYS A 248 -22.70 9.01 36.56
N GLU A 249 -21.55 8.39 36.68
CA GLU A 249 -20.66 8.52 37.85
C GLU A 249 -19.69 9.68 37.69
N HIS A 250 -19.28 10.00 36.45
CA HIS A 250 -18.34 11.08 36.21
C HIS A 250 -18.55 11.76 34.85
N ASN A 251 -18.31 13.06 34.79
CA ASN A 251 -18.36 13.83 33.56
C ASN A 251 -17.19 13.49 32.61
N PHE A 252 -17.45 13.68 31.32
CA PHE A 252 -16.48 13.63 30.24
C PHE A 252 -15.26 14.52 30.51
N LYS A 253 -14.14 14.17 29.87
CA LYS A 253 -12.92 14.99 29.86
C LYS A 253 -12.66 15.51 28.46
N ARG A 254 -12.12 16.72 28.35
CA ARG A 254 -11.74 17.33 27.07
C ARG A 254 -10.54 18.26 27.19
N THR A 255 -9.84 18.46 26.08
CA THR A 255 -8.89 19.57 25.94
C THR A 255 -9.61 20.92 26.05
N VAL A 256 -8.87 21.97 26.43
CA VAL A 256 -9.42 23.32 26.56
C VAL A 256 -9.89 23.82 25.19
N LYS A 257 -11.14 24.30 25.14
CA LYS A 257 -11.76 24.77 23.90
C LYS A 257 -11.05 26.05 23.40
N TYR A 258 -10.76 26.11 22.10
CA TYR A 258 -10.18 27.28 21.43
C TYR A 258 -8.80 27.73 21.93
N ASP A 259 -8.05 26.85 22.59
CA ASP A 259 -6.66 27.12 23.00
C ASP A 259 -5.68 26.43 22.04
N SER A 260 -5.04 27.21 21.18
CA SER A 260 -4.09 26.71 20.18
C SER A 260 -2.81 26.13 20.78
N LYS A 261 -2.46 26.46 22.04
CA LYS A 261 -1.33 25.80 22.73
C LYS A 261 -1.62 24.32 22.97
N TRP A 262 -2.89 23.97 23.17
CA TRP A 262 -3.34 22.60 23.37
C TRP A 262 -3.44 21.86 22.04
N LEU A 263 -4.23 22.37 21.10
CA LEU A 263 -4.41 21.78 19.77
C LEU A 263 -4.60 22.89 18.72
N ASP A 264 -3.83 22.85 17.63
CA ASP A 264 -4.00 23.78 16.50
C ASP A 264 -4.19 23.03 15.17
N LYS A 265 -5.45 22.85 14.77
CA LYS A 265 -5.85 22.11 13.55
C LYS A 265 -5.20 20.71 13.43
N PRO A 266 -5.34 19.84 14.46
CA PRO A 266 -4.75 18.51 14.46
C PRO A 266 -5.38 17.59 13.41
N ASN A 267 -4.57 16.70 12.85
CA ASN A 267 -4.98 15.51 12.11
C ASN A 267 -4.49 14.28 12.88
N PHE A 268 -5.43 13.50 13.42
CA PHE A 268 -5.11 12.35 14.26
C PHE A 268 -4.80 11.10 13.43
N VAL A 269 -3.79 10.34 13.85
CA VAL A 269 -3.31 9.17 13.10
C VAL A 269 -3.33 7.86 13.91
N GLY A 270 -3.49 7.93 15.24
CA GLY A 270 -3.61 6.76 16.10
C GLY A 270 -3.72 7.09 17.59
N SER A 271 -4.25 6.16 18.38
CA SER A 271 -4.30 6.24 19.84
C SER A 271 -4.14 4.86 20.46
N PHE A 272 -3.49 4.79 21.63
CA PHE A 272 -3.13 3.53 22.27
C PHE A 272 -3.31 3.61 23.78
N ASP A 273 -3.89 2.56 24.34
CA ASP A 273 -3.97 2.29 25.77
C ASP A 273 -2.68 1.55 26.21
N ILE A 274 -1.84 2.19 27.04
CA ILE A 274 -0.60 1.59 27.56
C ILE A 274 -0.37 1.99 29.01
N GLY A 275 -0.31 1.00 29.91
CA GLY A 275 -0.07 1.21 31.33
C GLY A 275 -1.14 2.10 31.98
N GLU A 276 -0.72 3.17 32.64
CA GLU A 276 -1.62 4.14 33.30
C GLU A 276 -2.09 5.27 32.37
N TYR A 277 -1.67 5.23 31.10
CA TYR A 277 -1.85 6.34 30.17
C TYR A 277 -2.62 5.95 28.91
N VAL A 278 -3.18 6.95 28.25
CA VAL A 278 -3.62 6.87 26.86
C VAL A 278 -2.78 7.85 26.03
N TYR A 279 -2.18 7.33 24.96
CA TYR A 279 -1.34 8.08 24.03
C TYR A 279 -2.12 8.44 22.77
N PHE A 280 -1.90 9.64 22.24
CA PHE A 280 -2.51 10.12 21.00
C PHE A 280 -1.43 10.63 20.04
N PHE A 281 -1.47 10.18 18.79
CA PHE A 281 -0.55 10.59 17.74
C PHE A 281 -1.29 11.45 16.71
N PHE A 282 -0.72 12.61 16.38
CA PHE A 282 -1.32 13.54 15.43
C PHE A 282 -0.26 14.48 14.83
N ARG A 283 -0.61 15.15 13.74
CA ARG A 283 0.14 16.32 13.22
C ARG A 283 -0.72 17.57 13.33
N GLU A 284 -0.12 18.69 13.66
CA GLU A 284 -0.82 19.98 13.86
C GLU A 284 0.06 21.14 13.41
N HIS A 285 -0.50 22.34 13.33
CA HIS A 285 0.30 23.55 13.11
C HIS A 285 1.28 23.79 14.28
N ALA A 286 2.54 24.09 13.94
CA ALA A 286 3.60 24.29 14.94
C ALA A 286 3.57 25.73 15.48
N VAL A 287 2.81 25.93 16.57
CA VAL A 287 2.69 27.24 17.24
C VAL A 287 4.05 27.78 17.70
N GLU A 288 4.96 26.90 18.11
CA GLU A 288 6.32 27.28 18.51
C GLU A 288 7.23 27.74 17.37
N TYR A 289 6.80 27.52 16.11
CA TYR A 289 7.56 27.87 14.91
C TYR A 289 7.00 29.13 14.21
N ILE A 290 5.89 29.70 14.68
CA ILE A 290 5.20 30.83 14.01
C ILE A 290 6.13 32.03 13.75
N ASN A 291 7.03 32.35 14.68
CA ASN A 291 7.98 33.46 14.54
C ASN A 291 9.06 33.20 13.46
N CYS A 292 9.24 31.95 13.03
CA CYS A 292 10.21 31.54 12.01
C CYS A 292 9.54 31.19 10.66
N GLY A 293 8.21 30.96 10.66
CA GLY A 293 7.45 30.62 9.46
C GLY A 293 6.24 29.73 9.76
N LYS A 294 5.71 29.07 8.73
CA LYS A 294 4.61 28.11 8.86
C LYS A 294 5.16 26.69 8.72
N ALA A 295 4.94 25.87 9.74
CA ALA A 295 5.29 24.45 9.73
C ALA A 295 4.18 23.62 10.36
N ILE A 296 4.06 22.38 9.94
CA ILE A 296 3.24 21.35 10.58
C ILE A 296 4.21 20.44 11.33
N TYR A 297 3.97 20.15 12.60
CA TYR A 297 4.77 19.21 13.39
C TYR A 297 3.95 18.02 13.84
N SER A 298 4.64 16.88 13.94
CA SER A 298 4.11 15.65 14.52
C SER A 298 4.22 15.67 16.03
N ARG A 299 3.18 15.17 16.69
CA ARG A 299 3.01 15.16 18.13
C ARG A 299 2.62 13.79 18.62
N ILE A 300 3.11 13.48 19.81
CA ILE A 300 2.48 12.51 20.70
C ILE A 300 1.98 13.28 21.92
N ALA A 301 0.73 13.04 22.30
CA ALA A 301 0.16 13.50 23.55
C ALA A 301 -0.13 12.32 24.47
N ARG A 302 -0.17 12.60 25.78
CA ARG A 302 -0.44 11.62 26.82
C ARG A 302 -1.42 12.22 27.84
N VAL A 303 -2.33 11.39 28.35
CA VAL A 303 -3.21 11.68 29.48
C VAL A 303 -3.21 10.49 30.44
N CYS A 304 -3.38 10.75 31.73
CA CYS A 304 -3.60 9.70 32.72
C CYS A 304 -5.02 9.14 32.60
N LYS A 305 -5.15 7.82 32.65
CA LYS A 305 -6.47 7.17 32.62
C LYS A 305 -7.33 7.59 33.78
N ASN A 306 -6.75 7.69 34.97
CA ASN A 306 -7.43 8.06 36.22
C ASN A 306 -7.69 9.56 36.38
N ASP A 307 -7.42 10.39 35.36
CA ASP A 307 -7.65 11.85 35.41
C ASP A 307 -9.14 12.17 35.63
N ARG A 308 -9.42 12.93 36.69
CA ARG A 308 -10.77 13.41 37.09
C ARG A 308 -10.98 14.88 36.76
N GLY A 309 -9.99 15.56 36.18
CA GLY A 309 -9.96 16.97 35.87
C GLY A 309 -9.52 17.84 37.03
N GLY A 310 -9.58 19.16 36.84
CA GLY A 310 -9.27 20.14 37.88
C GLY A 310 -10.47 20.47 38.77
N LYS A 311 -10.31 21.47 39.64
CA LYS A 311 -11.38 21.93 40.55
C LYS A 311 -12.45 22.76 39.82
N TYR A 312 -13.69 22.66 40.29
CA TYR A 312 -14.84 23.49 39.94
C TYR A 312 -14.94 23.82 38.44
N MET A 313 -14.49 25.03 38.05
CA MET A 313 -14.58 25.60 36.70
C MET A 313 -13.76 24.85 35.64
N THR A 314 -12.75 24.08 36.05
CA THR A 314 -11.92 23.25 35.15
C THR A 314 -12.24 21.76 35.25
N GLY A 315 -13.36 21.43 35.91
CA GLY A 315 -13.77 20.05 36.19
C GLY A 315 -14.13 19.23 34.95
N GLN A 316 -14.13 19.78 33.73
CA GLN A 316 -14.29 19.01 32.48
C GLN A 316 -13.00 18.96 31.65
N ASN A 317 -11.96 19.70 32.05
CA ASN A 317 -10.68 19.69 31.33
C ASN A 317 -9.73 18.63 31.90
N TRP A 318 -8.83 18.14 31.05
CA TRP A 318 -7.71 17.31 31.48
C TRP A 318 -6.81 18.08 32.46
N ALA A 319 -6.42 17.42 33.55
CA ALA A 319 -5.42 17.92 34.50
C ALA A 319 -4.02 17.32 34.27
N THR A 320 -3.91 16.36 33.34
CA THR A 320 -2.67 15.60 33.06
C THR A 320 -2.22 15.62 31.60
N TYR A 321 -2.88 16.41 30.76
CA TYR A 321 -2.57 16.48 29.32
C TYR A 321 -1.20 17.12 29.07
N LEU A 322 -0.34 16.37 28.38
CA LEU A 322 0.94 16.86 27.84
C LEU A 322 1.12 16.39 26.40
N LYS A 323 1.87 17.15 25.60
CA LYS A 323 2.32 16.77 24.25
C LYS A 323 3.79 17.08 24.03
N ALA A 324 4.45 16.28 23.19
CA ALA A 324 5.83 16.47 22.79
C ALA A 324 5.96 16.40 21.27
N ARG A 325 6.95 17.10 20.70
CA ARG A 325 7.32 16.98 19.28
C ARG A 325 7.91 15.59 19.04
N ILE A 326 7.51 14.94 17.96
CA ILE A 326 8.15 13.72 17.47
C ILE A 326 9.21 14.11 16.44
N ASN A 327 10.44 13.63 16.61
CA ASN A 327 11.52 13.84 15.64
C ASN A 327 11.60 12.64 14.69
N CYS A 328 11.54 12.87 13.37
CA CYS A 328 11.95 11.91 12.36
C CYS A 328 12.85 12.64 11.36
N SER A 329 14.15 12.35 11.40
CA SER A 329 15.11 13.12 10.61
C SER A 329 16.29 12.27 10.13
N ILE A 330 16.92 12.70 9.04
CA ILE A 330 18.23 12.19 8.63
C ILE A 330 19.28 12.96 9.43
N SER A 331 20.07 12.24 10.24
CA SER A 331 21.12 12.86 11.05
C SER A 331 22.22 13.47 10.20
N SER A 332 22.50 14.74 10.46
CA SER A 332 23.68 15.47 9.98
C SER A 332 23.87 16.70 10.87
N GLU A 333 24.82 17.58 10.54
CA GLU A 333 24.94 18.90 11.20
C GLU A 333 23.65 19.74 11.03
N PHE A 334 22.92 19.54 9.93
CA PHE A 334 21.64 20.17 9.64
C PHE A 334 20.58 19.09 9.36
N PRO A 335 19.90 18.57 10.39
CA PRO A 335 18.98 17.46 10.22
C PRO A 335 17.86 17.76 9.21
N PHE A 336 17.62 16.80 8.30
CA PHE A 336 16.51 16.91 7.36
C PHE A 336 15.26 16.27 7.96
N TYR A 337 14.24 17.07 8.28
CA TYR A 337 13.05 16.63 9.01
C TYR A 337 11.90 16.20 8.10
N PHE A 338 11.30 15.05 8.41
CA PHE A 338 10.00 14.62 7.90
C PHE A 338 8.95 14.97 8.96
N ASN A 339 8.35 16.15 8.84
CA ASN A 339 7.59 16.72 9.95
C ASN A 339 6.14 16.22 10.07
N GLU A 340 5.56 15.60 9.03
CA GLU A 340 4.13 15.28 8.97
C GLU A 340 3.85 13.77 9.09
N ILE A 341 3.48 13.31 10.29
CA ILE A 341 3.12 11.92 10.54
C ILE A 341 1.82 11.54 9.79
N GLN A 342 1.82 10.40 9.11
CA GLN A 342 0.68 9.90 8.33
C GLN A 342 -0.02 8.72 9.00
N SER A 343 0.73 7.83 9.66
CA SER A 343 0.22 6.66 10.36
C SER A 343 1.18 6.23 11.46
N VAL A 344 0.65 5.52 12.45
CA VAL A 344 1.41 4.90 13.54
C VAL A 344 0.89 3.49 13.77
N TYR A 345 1.80 2.56 14.01
CA TYR A 345 1.52 1.16 14.28
C TYR A 345 2.27 0.71 15.54
N LYS A 346 1.59 -0.11 16.34
CA LYS A 346 2.13 -0.80 17.52
C LYS A 346 1.86 -2.28 17.33
N MET A 347 2.87 -3.14 17.49
CA MET A 347 2.65 -4.58 17.43
C MET A 347 1.74 -5.03 18.61
N PRO A 348 0.84 -6.01 18.43
CA PRO A 348 -0.10 -6.43 19.47
C PRO A 348 0.56 -6.86 20.79
N HIS A 349 1.76 -7.45 20.73
CA HIS A 349 2.48 -8.01 21.89
C HIS A 349 3.71 -7.20 22.32
N ASP A 350 3.88 -6.00 21.77
CA ASP A 350 4.98 -5.10 22.13
C ASP A 350 4.43 -3.71 22.41
N ASP A 351 4.28 -3.38 23.69
CA ASP A 351 3.83 -2.06 24.17
C ASP A 351 4.97 -1.04 24.28
N THR A 352 6.19 -1.42 23.90
CA THR A 352 7.38 -0.60 24.07
C THR A 352 7.82 0.12 22.80
N LYS A 353 7.31 -0.28 21.62
CA LYS A 353 7.72 0.25 20.33
C LYS A 353 6.56 0.80 19.51
N PHE A 354 6.80 1.93 18.87
CA PHE A 354 5.91 2.50 17.86
C PHE A 354 6.66 2.69 16.55
N TYR A 355 5.99 2.39 15.45
CA TYR A 355 6.49 2.58 14.10
C TYR A 355 5.59 3.57 13.40
N ALA A 356 6.15 4.58 12.74
CA ALA A 356 5.36 5.62 12.11
C ALA A 356 5.93 6.08 10.77
N THR A 357 5.02 6.42 9.85
CA THR A 357 5.32 7.04 8.56
C THR A 357 5.24 8.56 8.67
N PHE A 358 6.18 9.25 8.04
CA PHE A 358 6.25 10.70 8.00
C PHE A 358 6.47 11.17 6.57
N THR A 359 5.95 12.35 6.26
CA THR A 359 6.18 13.04 4.98
C THR A 359 6.80 14.41 5.23
N THR A 360 7.45 14.95 4.22
CA THR A 360 7.69 16.39 4.09
C THR A 360 6.39 17.12 3.76
N ASN A 361 6.45 18.45 3.71
CA ASN A 361 5.33 19.25 3.21
C ASN A 361 5.11 18.94 1.72
N THR A 362 3.86 18.62 1.35
CA THR A 362 3.48 18.20 0.01
C THR A 362 3.59 19.29 -1.07
N HIS A 363 3.73 20.56 -0.69
CA HIS A 363 3.89 21.67 -1.63
C HIS A 363 5.36 21.92 -2.04
N GLY A 364 6.31 21.19 -1.46
CA GLY A 364 7.74 21.31 -1.74
C GLY A 364 8.34 20.02 -2.27
N ILE A 365 9.58 19.74 -1.86
CA ILE A 365 10.27 18.48 -2.17
C ILE A 365 9.55 17.36 -1.41
N VAL A 366 8.82 16.53 -2.14
CA VAL A 366 8.08 15.40 -1.57
C VAL A 366 9.07 14.30 -1.18
N GLY A 367 8.99 13.87 0.05
CA GLY A 367 9.75 12.74 0.56
C GLY A 367 9.03 12.12 1.74
N SER A 368 9.20 10.82 1.91
CA SER A 368 8.65 10.08 3.03
C SER A 368 9.72 9.31 3.77
N ALA A 369 9.48 9.09 5.06
CA ALA A 369 10.34 8.31 5.94
C ALA A 369 9.54 7.44 6.90
N VAL A 370 10.21 6.44 7.44
CA VAL A 370 9.71 5.55 8.48
C VAL A 370 10.63 5.67 9.68
N CYS A 371 10.09 5.99 10.84
CA CYS A 371 10.86 6.05 12.08
C CYS A 371 10.24 5.13 13.13
N SER A 372 11.08 4.61 14.03
CA SER A 372 10.67 3.83 15.19
C SER A 372 11.01 4.57 16.49
N TYR A 373 10.17 4.40 17.51
CA TYR A 373 10.26 5.10 18.79
C TYR A 373 10.09 4.12 19.94
N ASP A 374 10.95 4.26 20.94
CA ASP A 374 10.85 3.51 22.19
C ASP A 374 10.01 4.28 23.22
N ILE A 375 9.18 3.57 23.98
CA ILE A 375 8.36 4.16 25.04
C ILE A 375 9.22 4.86 26.11
N ARG A 376 10.47 4.43 26.31
CA ARG A 376 11.42 5.07 27.23
C ARG A 376 11.80 6.47 26.76
N ASP A 377 12.07 6.67 25.48
CA ASP A 377 12.40 7.97 24.92
C ASP A 377 11.20 8.92 24.93
N ILE A 378 10.00 8.37 24.69
CA ILE A 378 8.72 9.07 24.84
C ILE A 378 8.57 9.58 26.28
N ASN A 379 8.72 8.70 27.27
CA ASN A 379 8.59 9.06 28.68
C ASN A 379 9.68 10.05 29.11
N ALA A 380 10.92 9.89 28.65
CA ALA A 380 12.01 10.82 28.92
C ALA A 380 11.71 12.25 28.43
N ALA A 381 10.95 12.41 27.35
CA ALA A 381 10.49 13.74 26.92
C ALA A 381 9.42 14.31 27.86
N PHE A 382 8.46 13.50 28.31
CA PHE A 382 7.44 13.91 29.29
C PHE A 382 7.99 14.17 30.70
N ASP A 383 9.11 13.54 31.05
CA ASP A 383 9.83 13.77 32.30
C ASP A 383 10.85 14.93 32.19
N GLY A 384 11.06 15.45 30.97
CA GLY A 384 11.99 16.53 30.66
C GLY A 384 11.51 17.94 31.04
N LYS A 385 12.12 18.96 30.44
CA LYS A 385 11.73 20.35 30.66
C LYS A 385 10.46 20.70 29.90
N PHE A 386 9.65 21.58 30.46
CA PHE A 386 8.50 22.18 29.77
C PHE A 386 8.95 23.30 28.84
N LYS A 387 8.19 23.56 27.78
CA LYS A 387 8.40 24.70 26.87
C LYS A 387 7.44 25.83 27.26
N GLU A 388 7.97 27.02 27.48
CA GLU A 388 7.21 28.21 27.85
C GLU A 388 7.30 29.30 26.80
N GLN A 389 6.18 29.98 26.59
CA GLN A 389 6.10 31.26 25.92
C GLN A 389 5.50 32.28 26.90
N ALA A 390 6.35 33.11 27.50
CA ALA A 390 5.95 34.00 28.59
C ALA A 390 4.89 35.03 28.16
N THR A 391 5.05 35.61 26.97
CA THR A 391 4.08 36.50 26.31
C THR A 391 3.94 36.11 24.85
N SER A 392 2.90 36.61 24.15
CA SER A 392 2.67 36.31 22.72
C SER A 392 3.86 36.61 21.81
N ASN A 393 4.70 37.58 22.20
CA ASN A 393 5.85 38.03 21.41
C ASN A 393 7.18 37.47 21.94
N SER A 394 7.15 36.69 23.02
CA SER A 394 8.35 36.06 23.59
C SER A 394 8.80 34.86 22.76
N ALA A 395 10.10 34.58 22.79
CA ALA A 395 10.64 33.32 22.28
C ALA A 395 10.13 32.12 23.13
N TRP A 396 10.10 30.95 22.52
CA TRP A 396 9.81 29.70 23.20
C TRP A 396 11.08 29.18 23.88
N LEU A 397 11.07 29.12 25.21
CA LEU A 397 12.25 28.77 26.02
C LEU A 397 11.95 27.63 26.99
N PRO A 398 12.96 26.84 27.39
CA PRO A 398 12.81 25.79 28.39
C PRO A 398 12.57 26.37 29.79
N VAL A 399 11.62 25.80 30.52
CA VAL A 399 11.40 26.09 31.94
C VAL A 399 12.42 25.35 32.80
N LEU A 400 13.03 26.05 33.76
CA LEU A 400 13.91 25.44 34.75
C LEU A 400 13.12 24.51 35.68
N ASN A 401 13.64 23.32 35.99
CA ASN A 401 12.97 22.36 36.86
C ASN A 401 12.64 22.93 38.25
N SER A 402 13.45 23.86 38.77
CA SER A 402 13.18 24.54 40.05
C SER A 402 11.94 25.46 40.05
N LYS A 403 11.40 25.79 38.87
CA LYS A 403 10.17 26.56 38.70
C LYS A 403 8.95 25.68 38.43
N VAL A 404 9.14 24.36 38.30
CA VAL A 404 8.05 23.41 38.11
C VAL A 404 7.43 23.11 39.48
N PRO A 405 6.10 23.22 39.64
CA PRO A 405 5.45 22.95 40.92
C PRO A 405 5.39 21.45 41.23
N GLU A 406 5.15 21.12 42.50
CA GLU A 406 4.95 19.74 42.96
C GLU A 406 3.50 19.50 43.42
N PRO A 407 2.91 18.31 43.18
CA PRO A 407 3.45 17.21 42.36
C PRO A 407 3.67 17.62 40.90
N ARG A 408 4.69 17.04 40.26
CA ARG A 408 5.04 17.35 38.87
C ARG A 408 3.81 17.32 37.93
N PRO A 409 3.51 18.40 37.21
CA PRO A 409 2.44 18.44 36.21
C PRO A 409 2.51 17.28 35.21
N GLY A 410 1.39 16.56 35.02
CA GLY A 410 1.27 15.47 34.05
C GLY A 410 1.57 14.06 34.59
N THR A 411 1.96 13.92 35.87
CA THR A 411 2.05 12.61 36.53
C THR A 411 0.68 12.14 37.00
N CYS A 412 0.45 10.82 37.00
CA CYS A 412 -0.81 10.26 37.49
C CYS A 412 -0.85 10.27 39.02
N VAL A 413 -1.91 10.85 39.57
CA VAL A 413 -2.21 10.88 41.01
C VAL A 413 -3.58 10.24 41.23
N GLU A 414 -3.87 9.75 42.44
CA GLU A 414 -5.14 9.08 42.73
C GLU A 414 -6.36 9.98 42.50
N ASP A 415 -6.25 11.26 42.86
CA ASP A 415 -7.31 12.25 42.66
C ASP A 415 -6.75 13.60 42.17
N THR A 416 -6.93 13.89 40.88
CA THR A 416 -6.50 15.15 40.28
C THR A 416 -7.28 16.36 40.78
N THR A 417 -8.48 16.17 41.34
CA THR A 417 -9.28 17.28 41.89
C THR A 417 -8.67 17.85 43.18
N ALA A 418 -7.85 17.05 43.88
CA ALA A 418 -7.12 17.47 45.06
C ALA A 418 -5.80 18.20 44.75
N LEU A 419 -5.38 18.30 43.48
CA LEU A 419 -4.13 18.95 43.11
C LEU A 419 -4.11 20.44 43.49
N PRO A 420 -2.93 20.99 43.86
CA PRO A 420 -2.77 22.42 44.08
C PRO A 420 -3.09 23.22 42.81
N ASP A 421 -3.71 24.39 42.99
CA ASP A 421 -4.09 25.24 41.85
C ASP A 421 -2.86 25.73 41.07
N LEU A 422 -1.69 25.82 41.72
CA LEU A 422 -0.41 26.11 41.07
C LEU A 422 -0.06 25.07 39.99
N VAL A 423 -0.28 23.78 40.27
CA VAL A 423 -0.03 22.67 39.33
C VAL A 423 -1.01 22.74 38.15
N LEU A 424 -2.30 22.93 38.44
CA LEU A 424 -3.35 23.04 37.42
C LEU A 424 -3.16 24.27 36.51
N ASN A 425 -2.76 25.41 37.09
CA ASN A 425 -2.45 26.61 36.32
C ASN A 425 -1.18 26.46 35.48
N PHE A 426 -0.18 25.76 36.01
CA PHE A 426 1.05 25.48 35.28
C PHE A 426 0.79 24.61 34.05
N ILE A 427 0.14 23.46 34.20
CA ILE A 427 -0.07 22.53 33.09
C ILE A 427 -0.93 23.14 31.98
N ARG A 428 -1.91 23.97 32.34
CA ARG A 428 -2.76 24.68 31.38
C ARG A 428 -1.97 25.63 30.48
N LYS A 429 -0.93 26.26 31.00
CA LYS A 429 -0.07 27.19 30.26
C LYS A 429 1.09 26.48 29.54
N HIS A 430 1.47 25.29 30.00
CA HIS A 430 2.64 24.52 29.54
C HIS A 430 2.29 23.10 29.07
N PRO A 431 1.37 22.92 28.10
CA PRO A 431 1.05 21.59 27.60
C PRO A 431 2.18 20.98 26.74
N LEU A 432 3.13 21.78 26.25
CA LEU A 432 4.19 21.36 25.33
C LEU A 432 5.51 21.09 26.05
N MET A 433 6.10 19.92 25.82
CA MET A 433 7.44 19.58 26.29
C MET A 433 8.52 20.22 25.41
N ASP A 434 9.66 20.59 26.01
CA ASP A 434 10.77 21.22 25.28
C ASP A 434 11.56 20.21 24.44
N LYS A 435 11.81 19.02 25.01
CA LYS A 435 12.53 17.93 24.34
C LYS A 435 11.66 17.31 23.24
N ALA A 436 12.21 17.21 22.03
CA ALA A 436 11.64 16.37 20.98
C ALA A 436 11.99 14.90 21.26
N ILE A 437 11.09 13.99 20.90
CA ILE A 437 11.30 12.56 21.07
C ILE A 437 12.17 12.06 19.93
N ASP A 438 13.35 11.58 20.30
CA ASP A 438 14.33 11.05 19.35
C ASP A 438 13.87 9.71 18.79
N HIS A 439 14.09 9.52 17.49
CA HIS A 439 13.87 8.24 16.83
C HIS A 439 15.07 7.32 17.06
N GLU A 440 14.82 6.01 17.07
CA GLU A 440 15.87 5.04 17.33
C GLU A 440 16.96 5.07 16.24
N PHE A 441 18.20 4.82 16.68
CA PHE A 441 19.41 4.75 15.84
C PHE A 441 19.78 6.04 15.10
N GLY A 442 19.17 7.19 15.44
CA GLY A 442 19.55 8.50 14.90
C GLY A 442 19.29 8.69 13.41
N ASN A 443 18.70 7.73 12.70
CA ASN A 443 18.24 7.90 11.31
C ASN A 443 16.85 7.28 11.13
N PRO A 444 16.13 7.52 10.02
CA PRO A 444 14.93 6.76 9.71
C PRO A 444 15.28 5.29 9.44
N VAL A 445 14.33 4.38 9.64
CA VAL A 445 14.43 2.98 9.19
C VAL A 445 14.57 2.94 7.68
N PHE A 446 13.74 3.72 6.97
CA PHE A 446 13.72 3.83 5.53
C PHE A 446 13.27 5.23 5.14
N PHE A 447 13.78 5.78 4.04
CA PHE A 447 13.28 7.01 3.44
C PHE A 447 13.40 6.95 1.93
N LYS A 448 12.51 7.65 1.23
CA LYS A 448 12.51 7.73 -0.24
C LYS A 448 11.95 9.07 -0.70
N ARG A 449 12.54 9.61 -1.77
CA ARG A 449 12.08 10.83 -2.45
C ARG A 449 10.89 10.54 -3.35
N ASP A 450 10.12 11.58 -3.65
CA ASP A 450 9.05 11.58 -4.66
C ASP A 450 7.96 10.53 -4.40
N ILE A 451 7.70 10.24 -3.13
CA ILE A 451 6.66 9.31 -2.70
C ILE A 451 5.99 9.77 -1.41
N ILE A 452 4.68 9.51 -1.31
CA ILE A 452 3.87 9.72 -0.12
C ILE A 452 3.51 8.36 0.47
N LEU A 453 4.20 7.98 1.55
CA LEU A 453 3.87 6.82 2.36
C LEU A 453 2.71 7.15 3.29
N THR A 454 1.72 6.26 3.38
CA THR A 454 0.49 6.48 4.15
C THR A 454 0.41 5.54 5.35
N LYS A 455 -0.28 4.41 5.23
CA LYS A 455 -0.51 3.43 6.30
C LYS A 455 0.68 2.47 6.40
N LEU A 456 0.95 1.96 7.60
CA LEU A 456 1.97 0.93 7.81
C LEU A 456 1.51 -0.13 8.80
N VAL A 457 2.03 -1.34 8.61
CA VAL A 457 2.03 -2.41 9.60
C VAL A 457 3.41 -3.07 9.63
N VAL A 458 3.75 -3.67 10.77
CA VAL A 458 5.07 -4.28 10.98
C VAL A 458 4.88 -5.71 11.48
N ASP A 459 5.62 -6.62 10.89
CA ASP A 459 5.74 -8.00 11.35
C ASP A 459 7.15 -8.26 11.91
N LYS A 460 7.25 -9.23 12.81
CA LYS A 460 8.51 -9.64 13.44
C LYS A 460 8.77 -11.10 13.16
N ILE A 461 9.88 -11.37 12.47
CA ILE A 461 10.32 -12.73 12.12
C ILE A 461 11.58 -13.04 12.93
N ARG A 462 11.60 -14.22 13.56
CA ARG A 462 12.75 -14.71 14.31
C ARG A 462 13.16 -16.08 13.79
N ILE A 463 14.45 -16.21 13.46
CA ILE A 463 15.07 -17.47 13.06
C ILE A 463 15.96 -17.93 14.21
N ASP A 464 15.36 -18.60 15.20
CA ASP A 464 16.00 -18.95 16.47
C ASP A 464 17.31 -19.69 16.32
N LYS A 465 17.37 -20.68 15.40
CA LYS A 465 18.55 -21.51 15.19
C LYS A 465 19.75 -20.74 14.63
N LEU A 466 19.53 -19.58 14.02
CA LEU A 466 20.58 -18.70 13.49
C LEU A 466 20.73 -17.42 14.31
N ASN A 467 19.93 -17.25 15.37
CA ASN A 467 19.85 -16.04 16.19
C ASN A 467 19.65 -14.75 15.36
N GLN A 468 18.87 -14.84 14.28
CA GLN A 468 18.56 -13.72 13.40
C GLN A 468 17.14 -13.21 13.69
N GLU A 469 16.99 -11.90 13.74
CA GLU A 469 15.71 -11.23 13.91
C GLU A 469 15.53 -10.17 12.83
N TYR A 470 14.36 -10.18 12.20
CA TYR A 470 13.98 -9.25 11.15
C TYR A 470 12.67 -8.57 11.50
N LEU A 471 12.59 -7.26 11.27
CA LEU A 471 11.32 -6.54 11.21
C LEU A 471 10.96 -6.31 9.74
N VAL A 472 9.73 -6.66 9.35
CA VAL A 472 9.25 -6.44 7.99
C VAL A 472 8.12 -5.40 8.03
N TYR A 473 8.36 -4.29 7.36
CA TYR A 473 7.43 -3.18 7.22
C TYR A 473 6.67 -3.33 5.91
N PHE A 474 5.35 -3.31 5.99
CA PHE A 474 4.46 -3.21 4.84
C PHE A 474 3.82 -1.82 4.87
N ILE A 475 4.12 -1.01 3.84
CA ILE A 475 3.78 0.41 3.85
C ILE A 475 2.99 0.77 2.61
N GLY A 476 1.77 1.26 2.79
CA GLY A 476 0.91 1.72 1.72
C GLY A 476 1.32 3.09 1.18
N THR A 477 0.91 3.38 -0.05
CA THR A 477 1.14 4.67 -0.70
C THR A 477 -0.19 5.36 -1.07
N ALA A 478 -0.10 6.66 -1.35
CA ALA A 478 -1.23 7.41 -1.92
C ALA A 478 -1.61 6.96 -3.34
N THR A 479 -0.76 6.19 -4.03
CA THR A 479 -0.97 5.69 -5.39
C THR A 479 -1.46 4.24 -5.45
N GLY A 480 -1.63 3.58 -4.31
CA GLY A 480 -2.16 2.21 -4.23
C GLY A 480 -1.11 1.09 -4.34
N SER A 481 0.15 1.40 -4.02
CA SER A 481 1.23 0.42 -3.94
C SER A 481 1.58 0.10 -2.49
N ILE A 482 2.22 -1.05 -2.25
CA ILE A 482 2.79 -1.43 -0.97
C ILE A 482 4.30 -1.61 -1.11
N TYR A 483 5.04 -0.96 -0.24
CA TYR A 483 6.48 -1.13 -0.09
C TYR A 483 6.74 -2.17 1.00
N LYS A 484 7.42 -3.27 0.67
CA LYS A 484 7.87 -4.29 1.61
C LYS A 484 9.34 -4.04 1.94
N ILE A 485 9.63 -3.63 3.17
CA ILE A 485 10.98 -3.27 3.63
C ILE A 485 11.36 -4.19 4.78
N VAL A 486 12.57 -4.73 4.75
CA VAL A 486 13.13 -5.47 5.89
C VAL A 486 14.13 -4.61 6.64
N GLN A 487 14.15 -4.76 7.95
CA GLN A 487 15.15 -4.22 8.86
C GLN A 487 15.90 -5.36 9.55
N PHE A 488 17.21 -5.20 9.67
CA PHE A 488 18.10 -6.11 10.41
C PHE A 488 19.22 -5.34 11.10
N ILE A 489 19.85 -5.97 12.09
CA ILE A 489 21.03 -5.43 12.77
C ILE A 489 22.27 -6.15 12.25
N ARG A 490 23.29 -5.38 11.86
CA ARG A 490 24.59 -5.89 11.43
C ARG A 490 25.69 -5.05 12.05
N TYR A 491 26.67 -5.70 12.70
CA TYR A 491 27.77 -5.05 13.41
C TYR A 491 27.33 -3.92 14.37
N GLY A 492 26.19 -4.11 15.06
CA GLY A 492 25.63 -3.11 15.98
C GLY A 492 24.88 -1.96 15.32
N HIS A 493 24.82 -1.90 13.99
CA HIS A 493 24.11 -0.87 13.23
C HIS A 493 22.81 -1.41 12.64
N ARG A 494 21.80 -0.54 12.57
CA ARG A 494 20.52 -0.85 11.92
C ARG A 494 20.61 -0.59 10.43
N HIS A 495 20.25 -1.59 9.64
CA HIS A 495 20.14 -1.52 8.19
C HIS A 495 18.72 -1.83 7.74
N SER A 496 18.37 -1.40 6.53
CA SER A 496 17.13 -1.77 5.88
C SER A 496 17.31 -1.98 4.39
N ASN A 497 16.42 -2.77 3.78
CA ASN A 497 16.40 -3.03 2.35
C ASN A 497 14.95 -3.06 1.84
N LEU A 498 14.71 -2.46 0.68
CA LEU A 498 13.44 -2.53 -0.03
C LEU A 498 13.36 -3.85 -0.80
N LEU A 499 12.56 -4.78 -0.31
CA LEU A 499 12.46 -6.14 -0.82
C LEU A 499 11.57 -6.26 -2.05
N ASP A 500 10.40 -5.62 -2.01
CA ASP A 500 9.42 -5.71 -3.09
C ASP A 500 8.48 -4.50 -3.10
N ILE A 501 7.82 -4.28 -4.24
CA ILE A 501 6.74 -3.31 -4.39
C ILE A 501 5.53 -4.05 -4.98
N PHE A 502 4.44 -4.11 -4.24
CA PHE A 502 3.18 -4.68 -4.72
C PHE A 502 2.29 -3.58 -5.26
N GLU A 503 1.85 -3.68 -6.52
CA GLU A 503 0.85 -2.76 -7.07
C GLU A 503 -0.53 -3.34 -6.77
N VAL A 504 -1.24 -2.74 -5.82
CA VAL A 504 -2.43 -3.35 -5.23
C VAL A 504 -3.71 -2.76 -5.81
N ALA A 505 -3.69 -1.45 -6.03
CA ALA A 505 -4.74 -0.73 -6.73
C ALA A 505 -4.08 0.40 -7.52
N HIS A 506 -4.59 0.68 -8.72
CA HIS A 506 -3.98 1.67 -9.59
C HIS A 506 -4.55 3.06 -9.29
N ASN A 507 -3.71 3.99 -8.84
CA ASN A 507 -4.09 5.36 -8.48
C ASN A 507 -5.21 5.46 -7.43
N GLU A 508 -5.33 4.45 -6.57
CA GLU A 508 -6.27 4.46 -5.44
C GLU A 508 -5.48 4.52 -4.13
N PRO A 509 -5.69 5.56 -3.29
CA PRO A 509 -5.01 5.64 -2.00
C PRO A 509 -5.39 4.50 -1.07
N ILE A 510 -4.40 3.88 -0.42
CA ILE A 510 -4.63 2.91 0.65
C ILE A 510 -5.19 3.66 1.88
N ARG A 511 -6.41 3.32 2.28
CA ARG A 511 -7.18 3.98 3.34
C ARG A 511 -6.94 3.39 4.71
N GLU A 512 -6.81 2.08 4.81
CA GLU A 512 -6.47 1.39 6.05
C GLU A 512 -5.62 0.14 5.79
N MET A 513 -4.80 -0.26 6.77
CA MET A 513 -4.02 -1.48 6.72
C MET A 513 -4.06 -2.20 8.07
N GLY A 514 -3.98 -3.52 8.04
CA GLY A 514 -3.87 -4.36 9.22
C GLY A 514 -3.20 -5.68 8.89
N ILE A 515 -2.67 -6.36 9.90
CA ILE A 515 -1.93 -7.61 9.74
C ILE A 515 -2.46 -8.63 10.74
N SER A 516 -2.61 -9.88 10.30
CA SER A 516 -2.91 -11.00 11.18
C SER A 516 -1.79 -12.01 11.13
N GLN A 517 -1.12 -12.21 12.27
CA GLN A 517 -0.10 -13.25 12.41
C GLN A 517 -0.73 -14.64 12.40
N LYS A 518 -1.97 -14.77 12.90
CA LYS A 518 -2.71 -16.04 12.90
C LYS A 518 -3.00 -16.56 11.50
N THR A 519 -3.40 -15.70 10.56
CA THR A 519 -3.66 -16.12 9.18
C THR A 519 -2.43 -16.01 8.28
N GLY A 520 -1.40 -15.27 8.70
CA GLY A 520 -0.24 -14.97 7.87
C GLY A 520 -0.61 -14.07 6.70
N SER A 521 -1.52 -13.11 6.91
CA SER A 521 -2.03 -12.23 5.86
C SER A 521 -1.98 -10.74 6.25
N LEU A 522 -1.71 -9.92 5.25
CA LEU A 522 -1.89 -8.48 5.22
C LEU A 522 -3.30 -8.16 4.69
N TYR A 523 -3.96 -7.20 5.31
CA TYR A 523 -5.27 -6.69 4.90
C TYR A 523 -5.14 -5.20 4.64
N LEU A 524 -5.78 -4.72 3.59
CA LEU A 524 -5.80 -3.32 3.23
C LEU A 524 -7.14 -2.94 2.63
N SER A 525 -7.47 -1.66 2.70
CA SER A 525 -8.66 -1.12 2.05
C SER A 525 -8.34 0.06 1.14
N THR A 526 -9.11 0.17 0.06
CA THR A 526 -9.26 1.39 -0.74
C THR A 526 -10.69 1.89 -0.59
N ASP A 527 -11.07 2.93 -1.34
CA ASP A 527 -12.47 3.34 -1.37
C ASP A 527 -13.39 2.31 -2.05
N TYR A 528 -12.83 1.35 -2.79
CA TYR A 528 -13.54 0.42 -3.67
C TYR A 528 -13.53 -1.03 -3.20
N ALA A 529 -12.50 -1.46 -2.48
CA ALA A 529 -12.37 -2.86 -2.06
C ALA A 529 -11.53 -3.04 -0.79
N VAL A 530 -11.69 -4.20 -0.17
CA VAL A 530 -10.75 -4.76 0.82
C VAL A 530 -9.96 -5.87 0.14
N LYS A 531 -8.64 -5.88 0.32
CA LYS A 531 -7.77 -6.92 -0.22
C LYS A 531 -7.02 -7.62 0.91
N GLN A 532 -6.88 -8.93 0.78
CA GLN A 532 -6.09 -9.78 1.66
C GLN A 532 -4.94 -10.38 0.84
N ILE A 533 -3.70 -10.20 1.30
CA ILE A 533 -2.47 -10.64 0.65
C ILE A 533 -1.69 -11.49 1.64
N ASP A 534 -1.28 -12.70 1.26
CA ASP A 534 -0.43 -13.53 2.12
C ASP A 534 0.96 -12.88 2.32
N LEU A 535 1.49 -12.93 3.54
CA LEU A 535 2.80 -12.33 3.88
C LEU A 535 3.97 -13.02 3.15
N ALA A 536 3.83 -14.34 2.96
CA ALA A 536 4.82 -15.21 2.33
C ALA A 536 4.28 -15.78 1.01
N MET A 537 4.64 -15.15 -0.11
CA MET A 537 4.29 -15.60 -1.47
C MET A 537 5.43 -16.35 -2.16
N CYS A 538 6.31 -17.01 -1.39
CA CYS A 538 7.61 -17.52 -1.86
C CYS A 538 7.54 -18.30 -3.18
N ALA A 539 6.73 -19.36 -3.23
CA ALA A 539 6.63 -20.23 -4.41
C ALA A 539 5.91 -19.58 -5.61
N ARG A 540 5.06 -18.57 -5.36
CA ARG A 540 4.29 -17.89 -6.41
C ARG A 540 5.02 -16.69 -6.99
N ARG A 541 5.69 -15.91 -6.13
CA ARG A 541 6.30 -14.63 -6.46
C ARG A 541 7.74 -14.79 -6.96
N TYR A 542 8.51 -15.72 -6.39
CA TYR A 542 9.94 -15.85 -6.65
C TYR A 542 10.27 -17.16 -7.37
N ASP A 543 10.64 -17.05 -8.64
CA ASP A 543 11.11 -18.15 -9.49
C ASP A 543 12.64 -18.15 -9.70
N SER A 544 13.34 -17.19 -9.09
CA SER A 544 14.79 -17.08 -9.10
C SER A 544 15.36 -17.16 -7.68
N CYS A 545 16.49 -17.85 -7.53
CA CYS A 545 17.24 -17.89 -6.27
C CYS A 545 17.56 -16.47 -5.77
N PHE A 546 18.00 -15.59 -6.68
CA PHE A 546 18.40 -14.22 -6.38
C PHE A 546 17.32 -13.43 -5.61
N ARG A 547 16.06 -13.57 -5.99
CA ARG A 547 14.93 -12.90 -5.31
C ARG A 547 14.51 -13.67 -4.06
N CYS A 548 14.45 -15.00 -4.15
CA CYS A 548 14.01 -15.86 -3.06
C CYS A 548 14.84 -15.69 -1.78
N VAL A 549 16.18 -15.66 -1.88
CA VAL A 549 17.07 -15.59 -0.71
C VAL A 549 17.03 -14.23 0.00
N SER A 550 16.53 -13.18 -0.67
CA SER A 550 16.46 -11.83 -0.11
C SER A 550 15.26 -11.61 0.80
N ASP A 551 14.22 -12.44 0.69
CA ASP A 551 12.99 -12.30 1.48
C ASP A 551 13.06 -13.13 2.78
N PRO A 552 12.91 -12.53 3.96
CA PRO A 552 13.04 -13.23 5.24
C PRO A 552 11.96 -14.30 5.46
N TYR A 553 10.85 -14.27 4.73
CA TYR A 553 9.83 -15.32 4.79
C TYR A 553 10.20 -16.57 3.95
N CYS A 554 11.20 -16.46 3.07
CA CYS A 554 11.47 -17.42 2.01
C CYS A 554 12.87 -18.02 2.07
N GLY A 555 13.03 -19.21 1.50
CA GLY A 555 14.31 -19.86 1.31
C GLY A 555 14.35 -20.64 -0.01
N TRP A 556 15.51 -20.65 -0.67
CA TRP A 556 15.70 -21.33 -1.94
C TRP A 556 16.11 -22.79 -1.73
N ASP A 557 15.34 -23.70 -2.32
CA ASP A 557 15.66 -25.12 -2.39
C ASP A 557 16.43 -25.38 -3.69
N LYS A 558 17.75 -25.57 -3.57
CA LYS A 558 18.64 -25.79 -4.71
C LYS A 558 18.34 -27.11 -5.42
N GLU A 559 17.96 -28.17 -4.70
CA GLU A 559 17.71 -29.49 -5.28
C GLU A 559 16.41 -29.48 -6.08
N ALA A 560 15.36 -28.86 -5.53
CA ALA A 560 14.08 -28.71 -6.23
C ALA A 560 14.09 -27.58 -7.26
N GLY A 561 15.05 -26.65 -7.20
CA GLY A 561 15.09 -25.45 -8.04
C GLY A 561 13.89 -24.53 -7.83
N THR A 562 13.39 -24.43 -6.59
CA THR A 562 12.16 -23.67 -6.27
C THR A 562 12.30 -22.86 -5.00
N CYS A 563 11.57 -21.75 -4.92
CA CYS A 563 11.45 -20.95 -3.70
C CYS A 563 10.34 -21.50 -2.79
N LYS A 564 10.62 -21.64 -1.49
CA LYS A 564 9.68 -22.17 -0.50
C LYS A 564 9.64 -21.26 0.74
N PRO A 565 8.60 -21.36 1.60
CA PRO A 565 8.65 -20.77 2.92
C PRO A 565 9.91 -21.22 3.66
N TYR A 566 10.57 -20.31 4.37
CA TYR A 566 11.87 -20.59 4.97
C TYR A 566 11.81 -21.79 5.94
N GLN A 567 12.77 -22.69 5.78
CA GLN A 567 13.02 -23.84 6.64
C GLN A 567 14.52 -24.07 6.73
N LEU A 568 14.98 -24.70 7.80
CA LEU A 568 16.40 -24.99 8.00
C LEU A 568 16.94 -25.84 6.83
N GLY A 569 18.06 -25.44 6.25
CA GLY A 569 18.69 -26.09 5.10
C GLY A 569 18.39 -25.42 3.76
N LEU A 570 17.39 -24.53 3.70
CA LEU A 570 17.16 -23.69 2.53
C LEU A 570 18.14 -22.50 2.51
N LEU A 571 18.54 -22.07 1.31
CA LEU A 571 19.43 -20.91 1.16
C LEU A 571 18.65 -19.62 1.45
N GLN A 572 19.23 -18.72 2.24
CA GLN A 572 18.67 -17.40 2.55
C GLN A 572 19.83 -16.44 2.90
N ASP A 573 19.73 -15.20 2.42
CA ASP A 573 20.72 -14.14 2.64
C ASP A 573 20.06 -12.75 2.56
N VAL A 574 19.28 -12.42 3.59
CA VAL A 574 18.53 -11.14 3.68
C VAL A 574 19.48 -9.94 3.82
N ALA A 575 20.59 -10.13 4.54
CA ALA A 575 21.58 -9.10 4.82
C ALA A 575 22.63 -8.91 3.71
N ASN A 576 22.59 -9.76 2.66
CA ASN A 576 23.54 -9.79 1.55
C ASN A 576 25.00 -9.90 2.04
N GLU A 577 25.25 -10.85 2.95
CA GLU A 577 26.58 -11.11 3.52
C GLU A 577 27.36 -12.14 2.71
N THR A 578 26.67 -12.99 1.96
CA THR A 578 27.23 -14.09 1.16
C THR A 578 26.91 -13.87 -0.32
N SER A 579 27.47 -12.79 -0.90
CA SER A 579 27.35 -12.52 -2.32
C SER A 579 27.90 -13.71 -3.14
N GLY A 580 27.02 -14.41 -3.86
CA GLY A 580 27.34 -15.64 -4.60
C GLY A 580 26.62 -16.90 -4.10
N ILE A 581 25.81 -16.81 -3.04
CA ILE A 581 25.00 -17.94 -2.52
C ILE A 581 24.16 -18.64 -3.62
N CYS A 582 23.74 -17.89 -4.65
CA CYS A 582 22.93 -18.39 -5.75
C CYS A 582 23.73 -18.86 -6.98
N ASP A 583 25.05 -18.71 -7.03
CA ASP A 583 25.83 -18.94 -8.26
C ASP A 583 25.68 -20.37 -8.78
N THR A 584 25.63 -21.34 -7.87
CA THR A 584 25.43 -22.76 -8.23
C THR A 584 23.98 -23.12 -8.54
N SER A 585 23.03 -22.23 -8.29
CA SER A 585 21.62 -22.36 -8.64
C SER A 585 21.26 -21.69 -9.97
N VAL A 586 22.17 -20.90 -10.56
CA VAL A 586 21.97 -20.30 -11.88
C VAL A 586 22.10 -21.38 -12.95
N LEU A 587 20.96 -21.74 -13.55
CA LEU A 587 20.91 -22.69 -14.66
C LEU A 587 21.42 -22.04 -15.93
N LYS A 588 22.28 -22.77 -16.66
CA LYS A 588 22.80 -22.34 -17.97
C LYS A 588 21.79 -22.71 -19.06
N LYS A 589 21.12 -21.71 -19.63
CA LYS A 589 20.15 -21.91 -20.71
C LYS A 589 20.87 -22.03 -22.06
N ARG A 590 20.75 -23.18 -22.72
CA ARG A 590 21.35 -23.41 -24.05
C ARG A 590 20.41 -22.88 -25.13
N ILE A 591 20.92 -22.09 -26.05
CA ILE A 591 20.18 -21.50 -27.17
C ILE A 591 20.95 -21.78 -28.45
N THR A 592 20.22 -22.08 -29.53
CA THR A 592 20.78 -22.17 -30.88
C THR A 592 20.28 -20.97 -31.70
N ALA A 593 21.19 -20.25 -32.35
CA ALA A 593 20.87 -19.14 -33.25
C ALA A 593 21.45 -19.40 -34.63
N SER A 594 20.74 -19.01 -35.69
CA SER A 594 21.25 -19.11 -37.06
C SER A 594 22.22 -17.96 -37.35
N TYR A 595 23.20 -18.19 -38.22
CA TYR A 595 24.08 -17.13 -38.70
C TYR A 595 23.29 -15.95 -39.28
N GLY A 596 23.65 -14.73 -38.89
CA GLY A 596 23.01 -13.47 -39.30
C GLY A 596 21.74 -13.09 -38.54
N GLN A 597 21.22 -13.96 -37.67
CA GLN A 597 20.02 -13.70 -36.87
C GLN A 597 20.28 -12.70 -35.73
N THR A 598 19.24 -12.00 -35.30
CA THR A 598 19.26 -11.17 -34.07
C THR A 598 18.74 -11.99 -32.90
N LEU A 599 19.48 -11.99 -31.80
CA LEU A 599 19.14 -12.73 -30.58
C LEU A 599 18.87 -11.76 -29.42
N HIS A 600 17.81 -12.02 -28.64
CA HIS A 600 17.54 -11.30 -27.41
C HIS A 600 17.69 -12.22 -26.19
N LEU A 601 18.65 -11.88 -25.33
CA LEU A 601 18.95 -12.56 -24.06
C LEU A 601 18.46 -11.68 -22.90
N SER A 602 17.58 -12.18 -22.05
CA SER A 602 17.14 -11.43 -20.88
C SER A 602 16.88 -12.33 -19.67
N CYS A 603 17.44 -11.99 -18.51
CA CYS A 603 17.17 -12.78 -17.31
C CYS A 603 15.69 -12.70 -16.92
N PHE A 604 15.12 -11.50 -16.89
CA PHE A 604 13.70 -11.28 -16.56
C PHE A 604 12.90 -10.89 -17.81
N VAL A 605 11.65 -11.35 -17.89
CA VAL A 605 10.69 -10.78 -18.86
C VAL A 605 10.46 -9.30 -18.56
N LYS A 606 10.27 -8.97 -17.27
CA LYS A 606 10.17 -7.62 -16.74
C LYS A 606 10.94 -7.59 -15.42
N VAL A 607 11.91 -6.70 -15.32
CA VAL A 607 12.74 -6.57 -14.12
C VAL A 607 11.86 -6.08 -12.96
N PRO A 608 11.95 -6.73 -11.78
CA PRO A 608 11.24 -6.27 -10.60
C PRO A 608 11.58 -4.81 -10.30
N GLU A 609 10.58 -4.00 -9.95
CA GLU A 609 10.73 -2.54 -9.83
C GLU A 609 11.88 -2.13 -8.89
N VAL A 610 12.06 -2.90 -7.81
CA VAL A 610 13.14 -2.69 -6.80
C VAL A 610 14.55 -2.92 -7.35
N LEU A 611 14.69 -3.58 -8.50
CA LEU A 611 15.96 -3.92 -9.13
C LEU A 611 16.32 -3.00 -10.30
N LYS A 612 15.38 -2.21 -10.84
CA LYS A 612 15.60 -1.38 -12.05
C LYS A 612 16.73 -0.35 -11.90
N GLN A 613 16.99 0.13 -10.69
CA GLN A 613 18.06 1.09 -10.43
C GLN A 613 19.43 0.44 -10.23
N LYS A 614 19.52 -0.89 -10.19
CA LYS A 614 20.80 -1.60 -10.07
C LYS A 614 21.47 -1.71 -11.43
N THR A 615 22.80 -1.61 -11.43
CA THR A 615 23.60 -1.74 -12.64
C THR A 615 23.61 -3.18 -13.14
N VAL A 616 23.28 -3.38 -14.42
CA VAL A 616 23.40 -4.66 -15.12
C VAL A 616 24.71 -4.66 -15.92
N ARG A 617 25.44 -5.76 -15.88
CA ARG A 617 26.67 -5.96 -16.67
C ARG A 617 26.66 -7.34 -17.31
N TRP A 618 26.95 -7.37 -18.61
CA TRP A 618 27.03 -8.61 -19.38
C TRP A 618 28.47 -8.97 -19.68
N TYR A 619 28.79 -10.27 -19.57
CA TYR A 619 30.09 -10.82 -19.90
C TYR A 619 29.95 -11.89 -20.97
N HIS A 620 30.82 -11.86 -21.97
CA HIS A 620 30.93 -12.92 -22.96
C HIS A 620 32.19 -13.75 -22.70
N HIS A 621 32.03 -15.06 -22.73
CA HIS A 621 33.09 -16.05 -22.66
C HIS A 621 33.22 -16.71 -24.04
N SER A 622 34.11 -16.14 -24.84
CA SER A 622 34.48 -16.68 -26.15
C SER A 622 35.66 -17.65 -26.01
N THR A 623 35.76 -18.59 -26.94
CA THR A 623 36.91 -19.51 -27.08
C THR A 623 38.23 -18.77 -27.30
N GLU A 624 38.20 -17.61 -27.98
CA GLU A 624 39.41 -16.87 -28.35
C GLU A 624 39.83 -15.84 -27.30
N LYS A 625 38.87 -15.11 -26.72
CA LYS A 625 39.13 -13.95 -25.85
C LYS A 625 38.99 -14.23 -24.36
N GLY A 626 38.60 -15.45 -23.99
CA GLY A 626 38.21 -15.75 -22.61
C GLY A 626 37.00 -14.90 -22.18
N ARG A 627 36.95 -14.52 -20.89
CA ARG A 627 35.89 -13.68 -20.33
C ARG A 627 36.21 -12.20 -20.54
N TYR A 628 35.29 -11.47 -21.16
CA TYR A 628 35.35 -10.00 -21.24
C TYR A 628 33.98 -9.37 -21.03
N GLU A 629 33.96 -8.12 -20.55
CA GLU A 629 32.73 -7.34 -20.39
C GLU A 629 32.26 -6.83 -21.76
N ILE A 630 30.97 -6.96 -22.03
CA ILE A 630 30.37 -6.53 -23.28
C ILE A 630 30.18 -5.01 -23.26
N ALA A 631 30.79 -4.33 -24.23
CA ALA A 631 30.53 -2.92 -24.48
C ALA A 631 29.38 -2.75 -25.48
N PHE A 632 28.36 -1.98 -25.10
CA PHE A 632 27.21 -1.72 -25.95
C PHE A 632 27.58 -0.81 -27.12
N THR A 633 27.17 -1.21 -28.33
CA THR A 633 27.43 -0.48 -29.57
C THR A 633 26.18 -0.47 -30.44
N PRO A 634 25.89 0.62 -31.19
CA PRO A 634 24.67 0.75 -31.98
C PRO A 634 24.45 -0.34 -33.05
N SER A 635 25.52 -1.04 -33.44
CA SER A 635 25.51 -2.00 -34.54
C SER A 635 25.67 -3.45 -34.12
N LYS A 636 25.99 -3.75 -32.85
CA LYS A 636 26.26 -5.13 -32.41
C LYS A 636 25.56 -5.54 -31.12
N TYR A 637 25.78 -4.81 -30.04
CA TYR A 637 25.26 -5.14 -28.72
C TYR A 637 24.39 -3.99 -28.22
N ILE A 638 23.09 -4.23 -28.09
CA ILE A 638 22.11 -3.24 -27.61
C ILE A 638 21.59 -3.66 -26.25
N GLU A 639 21.53 -2.71 -25.32
CA GLU A 639 20.90 -2.88 -24.01
C GLU A 639 19.41 -2.57 -24.08
N THR A 640 18.58 -3.39 -23.44
CA THR A 640 17.14 -3.12 -23.28
C THR A 640 16.87 -2.39 -21.97
N SER A 641 15.71 -1.73 -21.86
CA SER A 641 15.28 -1.07 -20.60
C SER A 641 15.13 -2.03 -19.42
N GLU A 642 15.00 -3.33 -19.69
CA GLU A 642 14.88 -4.40 -18.71
C GLU A 642 16.25 -5.10 -18.46
N GLY A 643 17.37 -4.48 -18.86
CA GLY A 643 18.72 -5.04 -18.67
C GLY A 643 19.03 -6.26 -19.55
N GLY A 644 18.24 -6.48 -20.59
CA GLY A 644 18.48 -7.51 -21.60
C GLY A 644 19.59 -7.11 -22.57
N LEU A 645 20.21 -8.12 -23.18
CA LEU A 645 21.22 -7.98 -24.22
C LEU A 645 20.64 -8.43 -25.57
N VAL A 646 20.64 -7.54 -26.55
CA VAL A 646 20.33 -7.86 -27.94
C VAL A 646 21.62 -7.93 -28.74
N ILE A 647 21.84 -9.06 -29.40
CA ILE A 647 23.00 -9.32 -30.26
C ILE A 647 22.51 -9.27 -31.70
N ILE A 648 22.94 -8.26 -32.45
CA ILE A 648 22.56 -8.04 -33.85
C ILE A 648 23.50 -8.85 -34.75
N SER A 649 22.95 -9.47 -35.80
CA SER A 649 23.70 -10.19 -36.84
C SER A 649 24.74 -11.17 -36.27
N ILE A 650 24.27 -12.20 -35.56
CA ILE A 650 25.12 -13.21 -34.94
C ILE A 650 26.07 -13.85 -35.97
N ASN A 651 27.34 -13.99 -35.59
CA ASN A 651 28.36 -14.73 -36.33
C ASN A 651 28.97 -15.82 -35.44
N GLU A 652 29.86 -16.64 -36.00
CA GLU A 652 30.48 -17.76 -35.27
C GLU A 652 31.23 -17.32 -33.99
N GLY A 653 31.84 -16.13 -34.01
CA GLY A 653 32.54 -15.55 -32.86
C GLY A 653 31.62 -15.06 -31.73
N ASP A 654 30.32 -14.93 -31.97
CA ASP A 654 29.32 -14.67 -30.93
C ASP A 654 28.85 -15.95 -30.23
N GLY A 655 29.31 -17.13 -30.68
CA GLY A 655 29.10 -18.38 -29.98
C GLY A 655 29.88 -18.42 -28.67
N GLY A 656 29.28 -18.95 -27.61
CA GLY A 656 29.92 -19.01 -26.30
C GLY A 656 28.96 -18.84 -25.14
N ARG A 657 29.53 -18.59 -23.96
CA ARG A 657 28.76 -18.39 -22.72
C ARG A 657 28.56 -16.91 -22.45
N TYR A 658 27.33 -16.50 -22.15
CA TYR A 658 26.97 -15.14 -21.75
C TYR A 658 26.48 -15.15 -20.31
N ASP A 659 27.09 -14.34 -19.46
CA ASP A 659 26.71 -14.19 -18.05
C ASP A 659 26.22 -12.76 -17.79
N SER A 660 25.06 -12.63 -17.17
CA SER A 660 24.53 -11.36 -16.71
C SER A 660 24.72 -11.23 -15.20
N TYR A 661 25.27 -10.10 -14.76
CA TYR A 661 25.47 -9.74 -13.36
C TYR A 661 24.62 -8.53 -13.01
N LEU A 662 23.93 -8.58 -11.87
CA LEU A 662 23.12 -7.49 -11.35
C LEU A 662 23.67 -7.05 -9.98
N GLY A 663 24.16 -5.81 -9.91
CA GLY A 663 24.76 -5.28 -8.67
C GLY A 663 25.99 -6.08 -8.20
N GLY A 664 26.69 -6.76 -9.11
CA GLY A 664 27.89 -7.56 -8.82
C GLY A 664 27.65 -9.06 -8.61
N THR A 665 26.40 -9.52 -8.52
CA THR A 665 26.05 -10.94 -8.33
C THR A 665 25.58 -11.57 -9.64
N LEU A 666 25.95 -12.83 -9.90
CA LEU A 666 25.51 -13.56 -11.09
C LEU A 666 23.99 -13.77 -11.05
N LEU A 667 23.29 -13.30 -12.10
CA LEU A 667 21.84 -13.35 -12.19
C LEU A 667 21.36 -14.47 -13.11
N CYS A 668 21.86 -14.53 -14.34
CA CYS A 668 21.55 -15.60 -15.29
C CYS A 668 22.72 -15.92 -16.22
N SER A 669 22.68 -17.11 -16.84
CA SER A 669 23.71 -17.58 -17.74
C SER A 669 23.11 -18.26 -18.98
N TYR A 670 23.67 -17.95 -20.15
CA TYR A 670 23.29 -18.52 -21.45
C TYR A 670 24.48 -19.19 -22.11
N SER A 671 24.21 -20.22 -22.90
CA SER A 671 25.17 -20.85 -23.81
C SER A 671 24.61 -20.75 -25.22
N VAL A 672 25.18 -19.87 -26.04
CA VAL A 672 24.76 -19.61 -27.41
C VAL A 672 25.58 -20.47 -28.35
N ASN A 673 24.89 -21.33 -29.11
CA ASN A 673 25.46 -22.11 -30.19
C ASN A 673 25.03 -21.49 -31.53
N VAL A 674 25.99 -21.19 -32.40
CA VAL A 674 25.70 -20.58 -33.70
C VAL A 674 25.70 -21.66 -34.77
N ASP A 675 24.56 -21.88 -35.41
CA ASP A 675 24.43 -22.83 -36.51
C ASP A 675 24.84 -22.16 -37.83
N ALA A 676 26.06 -22.47 -38.28
CA ALA A 676 26.60 -22.07 -39.58
C ALA A 676 26.19 -23.01 -40.73
N HIS A 677 25.62 -24.19 -40.44
CA HIS A 677 25.36 -25.25 -41.44
C HIS A 677 24.15 -24.97 -42.35
N ARG A 678 23.42 -23.86 -42.14
CA ARG A 678 22.41 -23.39 -43.10
C ARG A 678 22.96 -22.52 -44.24
N CYS A 679 24.27 -22.22 -44.24
CA CYS A 679 24.94 -21.45 -45.29
C CYS A 679 25.88 -22.28 -46.19
N THR A 680 25.92 -23.61 -46.05
CA THR A 680 26.61 -24.47 -47.02
C THR A 680 25.69 -24.81 -48.20
N PRO A 681 26.15 -24.68 -49.47
CA PRO A 681 25.36 -25.07 -50.62
C PRO A 681 24.96 -26.55 -50.50
N PRO A 682 23.69 -26.93 -50.79
CA PRO A 682 23.22 -28.30 -50.65
C PRO A 682 24.08 -29.26 -51.47
N SER A 683 24.59 -30.35 -50.88
CA SER A 683 25.47 -31.28 -51.61
C SER A 683 24.73 -32.22 -52.57
N LYS A 684 23.38 -32.24 -52.51
CA LYS A 684 22.51 -33.15 -53.28
C LYS A 684 21.45 -32.37 -54.05
N LYS A 685 21.20 -32.79 -55.28
CA LYS A 685 20.25 -32.16 -56.23
C LYS A 685 18.81 -32.08 -55.68
N ASN A 686 18.38 -33.03 -54.84
CA ASN A 686 17.05 -33.04 -54.22
C ASN A 686 16.90 -32.00 -53.10
N ASP A 687 17.99 -31.63 -52.41
CA ASP A 687 17.95 -30.64 -51.34
C ASP A 687 17.89 -29.22 -51.92
N TYR A 688 18.50 -28.98 -53.08
CA TYR A 688 18.30 -27.75 -53.87
C TYR A 688 16.83 -27.55 -54.25
N GLN A 689 16.13 -28.61 -54.69
CA GLN A 689 14.71 -28.50 -55.07
C GLN A 689 13.80 -28.20 -53.88
N LYS A 690 14.08 -28.77 -52.71
CA LYS A 690 13.34 -28.47 -51.47
C LYS A 690 13.58 -27.05 -50.96
N ILE A 691 14.83 -26.59 -50.99
CA ILE A 691 15.17 -25.22 -50.57
C ILE A 691 14.59 -24.21 -51.55
N TYR A 692 14.64 -24.50 -52.86
CA TYR A 692 14.02 -23.66 -53.89
C TYR A 692 12.50 -23.59 -53.74
N SER A 693 11.82 -24.72 -53.47
CA SER A 693 10.37 -24.70 -53.25
C SER A 693 9.99 -23.96 -51.96
N HIS A 694 10.80 -24.09 -50.90
CA HIS A 694 10.63 -23.33 -49.66
C HIS A 694 10.83 -21.83 -49.91
N TRP A 695 11.87 -21.44 -50.64
CA TRP A 695 12.11 -20.04 -51.01
C TRP A 695 11.00 -19.46 -51.89
N CYS A 696 10.50 -20.23 -52.86
CA CYS A 696 9.33 -19.81 -53.65
C CYS A 696 8.09 -19.63 -52.78
N ASN A 697 7.83 -20.52 -51.82
CA ASN A 697 6.70 -20.39 -50.90
C ASN A 697 6.84 -19.19 -49.97
N GLU A 698 8.03 -18.96 -49.39
CA GLU A 698 8.28 -17.79 -48.55
C GLU A 698 8.24 -16.48 -49.36
N PHE A 699 8.71 -16.49 -50.60
CA PHE A 699 8.62 -15.33 -51.50
C PHE A 699 7.17 -15.02 -51.89
N GLU A 700 6.33 -16.03 -52.11
CA GLU A 700 4.89 -15.83 -52.34
C GLU A 700 4.17 -15.34 -51.07
N LYS A 701 4.55 -15.82 -49.88
CA LYS A 701 4.07 -15.25 -48.60
C LYS A 701 4.48 -13.79 -48.46
N TYR A 702 5.73 -13.45 -48.77
CA TYR A 702 6.23 -12.07 -48.76
C TYR A 702 5.46 -11.18 -49.74
N LYS A 703 5.23 -11.63 -50.98
CA LYS A 703 4.38 -10.90 -51.95
C LYS A 703 2.96 -10.70 -51.43
N SER A 704 2.36 -11.71 -50.80
CA SER A 704 1.03 -11.63 -50.22
C SER A 704 0.98 -10.62 -49.06
N ALA A 705 1.96 -10.66 -48.17
CA ALA A 705 2.11 -9.72 -47.07
C ALA A 705 2.35 -8.28 -47.57
N MET A 706 3.19 -8.10 -48.61
CA MET A 706 3.41 -6.81 -49.27
C MET A 706 2.13 -6.26 -49.91
N LYS A 707 1.34 -7.11 -50.60
CA LYS A 707 0.03 -6.71 -51.14
C LYS A 707 -0.96 -6.34 -50.04
N GLN A 708 -0.99 -7.08 -48.93
CA GLN A 708 -1.82 -6.74 -47.78
C GLN A 708 -1.38 -5.44 -47.12
N TRP A 709 -0.08 -5.20 -47.00
CA TRP A 709 0.47 -3.95 -46.48
C TRP A 709 0.13 -2.78 -47.41
N GLN A 710 0.29 -2.94 -48.73
CA GLN A 710 -0.10 -1.92 -49.73
C GLN A 710 -1.60 -1.63 -49.68
N ALA A 711 -2.45 -2.65 -49.59
CA ALA A 711 -3.90 -2.48 -49.43
C ALA A 711 -4.26 -1.74 -48.12
N LYS A 712 -3.54 -2.03 -47.03
CA LYS A 712 -3.71 -1.30 -45.75
C LYS A 712 -3.21 0.15 -45.83
N GLN A 713 -2.13 0.41 -46.57
CA GLN A 713 -1.61 1.74 -46.86
C GLN A 713 -2.60 2.56 -47.70
N GLU A 714 -3.18 1.97 -48.74
CA GLU A 714 -4.23 2.62 -49.56
C GLU A 714 -5.50 2.89 -48.75
N GLN A 715 -5.88 1.99 -47.83
CA GLN A 715 -6.97 2.22 -46.88
C GLN A 715 -6.68 3.32 -45.85
N CYS A 716 -5.42 3.51 -45.45
CA CYS A 716 -5.02 4.64 -44.61
C CYS A 716 -5.06 5.96 -45.40
N ASN A 717 -4.55 5.98 -46.63
CA ASN A 717 -4.60 7.16 -47.51
C ASN A 717 -6.03 7.56 -47.93
N MET A 718 -6.98 6.62 -47.95
CA MET A 718 -8.40 6.90 -48.17
C MET A 718 -9.08 7.55 -46.96
N LYS A 719 -8.63 7.24 -45.73
CA LYS A 719 -9.13 7.87 -44.51
C LYS A 719 -8.65 9.31 -44.35
N ASP A 720 -7.43 9.63 -44.80
CA ASP A 720 -6.91 11.01 -44.77
C ASP A 720 -7.60 11.95 -45.77
N LYS A 721 -8.25 11.42 -46.83
CA LYS A 721 -9.05 12.24 -47.76
C LYS A 721 -10.50 12.47 -47.31
N SER A 722 -10.99 11.77 -46.28
CA SER A 722 -12.37 11.93 -45.77
C SER A 722 -12.49 12.77 -44.50
N SER A 723 -11.38 13.27 -43.95
CA SER A 723 -11.41 14.20 -42.81
C SER A 723 -10.50 15.38 -43.09
N GLY A 724 -11.06 16.41 -43.72
CA GLY A 724 -10.43 17.71 -43.82
C GLY A 724 -10.28 18.34 -42.44
N LYS A 725 -9.11 18.14 -41.82
CA LYS A 725 -8.52 19.02 -40.80
C LYS A 725 -7.07 18.60 -40.54
N HIS A 726 -6.14 19.34 -41.14
CA HIS A 726 -4.74 19.36 -40.73
C HIS A 726 -4.63 19.92 -39.30
N ILE A 727 -3.97 19.21 -38.40
CA ILE A 727 -3.39 19.79 -37.18
C ILE A 727 -2.03 19.13 -36.92
N ASN A 728 -1.03 20.01 -36.84
CA ASN A 728 0.32 19.89 -36.28
C ASN A 728 1.47 19.50 -37.21
N GLU A 729 1.94 20.55 -37.89
CA GLU A 729 3.35 20.94 -37.89
C GLU A 729 4.02 20.76 -36.52
N VAL A 730 5.24 20.23 -36.52
CA VAL A 730 6.35 20.78 -35.73
C VAL A 730 7.58 20.74 -36.62
N TYR A 731 7.91 21.90 -37.22
CA TYR A 731 9.21 22.14 -37.85
C TYR A 731 10.25 22.42 -36.77
N SER A 732 11.41 21.79 -36.94
CA SER A 732 12.67 22.13 -36.31
C SER A 732 13.14 23.51 -36.78
N ASN A 733 13.60 24.35 -35.84
CA ASN A 733 14.42 25.51 -36.16
C ASN A 733 15.83 25.03 -36.53
N ASP A 734 16.28 25.37 -37.73
CA ASP A 734 17.71 25.45 -38.07
C ASP A 734 17.96 26.66 -39.00
N ASN A 735 18.96 27.46 -38.59
CA ASN A 735 19.77 28.44 -39.35
C ASN A 735 19.12 29.80 -39.74
N VAL A 736 19.55 30.91 -39.11
CA VAL A 736 20.71 31.76 -39.50
C VAL A 736 20.48 32.47 -40.84
N VAL A 737 20.05 33.73 -40.77
CA VAL A 737 20.84 34.96 -41.04
C VAL A 737 20.42 36.02 -40.04
#